data_AF-A0A0C1R470-F1
#
_entry.id   AF-A0A0C1R470-F1
#
_cell.length_a   1.000
_cell.length_b   1.000
_cell.length_c   1.000
_cell.angle_alpha   90.00
_cell.angle_beta   90.00
_cell.angle_gamma   90.00
#
_symmetry.space_group_name_H-M   'P 1'
#
loop_
_entity.id
_entity.type
_entity.pdbx_description
1 polymer ?
#
loop_
_entity_poly.entity_id
_entity_poly.type
_entity_poly.pdbx_seq_one_letter_code
_entity_poly.pdbx_strand_id
1 'polypeptide(L)'
;MALEKDSLNTFEVTDSTKESQVRDEPGVASLRAIASCCQRSQVGKLLPEALYVHITALSALDPLLQQCESRARSVVPEAQEATLVKFSTRKSKISYLFYPDFDTDPHPALKASIQVDTETLELAYRDYSTSENPPILHRKETFVTPDYPLYQQFAELTNAQEKLGLLNDSRNIGTREGWQRRLQAFGVEIQGHHLIQHQTPSTTHQQPKPATESSVPRIDRHRAAIYRNDLSRPVRLAIEANLFTSETTFFDYGCGHGGDITRIAQKGYNSTGWDPYYSPDTPQTSADIVNLGYVINVIETPSERREALVKAWELTRKVLLVSAQVLIADSTRGVVAYEDGVITTRNTFQKYYEQEELKRYIDQVLGVDAIPVALGVYFVFRDEAQAQLFRASRYRSRATTPRVRSRIKRFEDYQELLAPLMAFFTERGRFPSKGELPQEDEIDSEFGTLRRAFQVILQATNLQEWEEISEKRRQDLMVYLALSQFSHRPKLRDLAPEVQEDIKALFGTYKQACVNADIMLLTVGNLEIIQECCQNSPIGKKLPNSLWVHISALQSLDPLLRLYEGCASRTIGRLEEANIIKFHTKSAKISYLYYPNFDTDPHPILKTCMIINLQDLHVSYRDYDTDDNPPVLHYKDALVTSDYPLYEKFAKLTRQEEDWGLLDDWRSISHRSGWLKCLADHCATLNGYQLHWRKDADPYKLKVLRSAVRNRQEKRRNHPIADP
;
A
#
# COMPACT_ATOMS: atom_id res chain seq x y z
N MET A 1 0.32 46.19 51.51
CA MET A 1 -0.57 47.29 51.04
C MET A 1 -1.05 46.85 49.66
N ALA A 2 -2.21 46.19 49.49
CA ALA A 2 -3.58 46.74 49.49
C ALA A 2 -3.66 47.97 48.55
N LEU A 3 -4.46 48.07 47.47
CA LEU A 3 -5.74 47.47 47.01
C LEU A 3 -5.76 47.47 45.45
N GLU A 4 -6.28 46.47 44.73
CA GLU A 4 -7.69 46.23 44.31
C GLU A 4 -8.31 47.28 43.34
N LYS A 5 -8.58 46.90 42.08
CA LYS A 5 -9.95 46.76 41.52
C LYS A 5 -10.00 46.44 40.01
N ASP A 6 -10.87 45.48 39.70
CA ASP A 6 -11.40 45.07 38.39
C ASP A 6 -12.05 46.20 37.58
N SER A 7 -12.04 46.04 36.25
CA SER A 7 -13.10 46.51 35.34
C SER A 7 -13.07 45.72 34.03
N LEU A 8 -14.15 44.96 33.79
CA LEU A 8 -14.48 44.34 32.52
C LEU A 8 -14.64 45.40 31.41
N ASN A 9 -14.19 45.08 30.19
CA ASN A 9 -14.84 45.57 28.98
C ASN A 9 -14.79 44.51 27.88
N THR A 10 -15.98 44.11 27.47
CA THR A 10 -16.38 43.25 26.36
C THR A 10 -15.85 43.76 25.02
N PHE A 11 -15.17 42.89 24.26
CA PHE A 11 -14.95 43.07 22.82
C PHE A 11 -15.85 42.10 22.06
N GLU A 12 -16.75 42.68 21.28
CA GLU A 12 -17.59 42.02 20.28
C GLU A 12 -16.72 41.33 19.24
N VAL A 13 -16.90 40.01 19.07
CA VAL A 13 -16.41 39.26 17.91
C VAL A 13 -17.55 39.20 16.92
N THR A 14 -17.39 39.89 15.79
CA THR A 14 -18.28 39.77 14.63
C THR A 14 -18.09 38.39 14.01
N ASP A 15 -19.03 37.49 14.27
CA ASP A 15 -19.15 36.20 13.58
C ASP A 15 -19.85 36.42 12.23
N SER A 16 -19.14 36.14 11.14
CA SER A 16 -19.71 36.12 9.80
C SER A 16 -19.58 34.72 9.21
N THR A 17 -20.37 33.79 9.74
CA THR A 17 -20.66 32.51 9.10
C THR A 17 -22.11 32.51 8.62
N LYS A 18 -22.30 32.67 7.31
CA LYS A 18 -23.56 32.33 6.64
C LYS A 18 -23.68 30.81 6.63
N GLU A 19 -24.22 30.23 7.69
CA GLU A 19 -24.78 28.89 7.64
C GLU A 19 -26.09 28.93 6.86
N SER A 20 -26.14 28.16 5.78
CA SER A 20 -27.37 27.83 5.06
C SER A 20 -28.27 26.99 5.96
N GLN A 21 -29.24 27.63 6.62
CA GLN A 21 -30.38 26.98 7.26
C GLN A 21 -31.19 26.22 6.19
N VAL A 22 -30.98 24.91 6.11
CA VAL A 22 -31.99 24.00 5.55
C VAL A 22 -33.06 23.85 6.63
N ARG A 23 -34.29 24.26 6.29
CA ARG A 23 -35.47 24.08 7.16
C ARG A 23 -35.75 22.58 7.27
N ASP A 24 -35.70 22.03 8.48
CA ASP A 24 -36.27 20.72 8.77
C ASP A 24 -37.81 20.82 8.67
N GLU A 25 -38.40 20.05 7.75
CA GLU A 25 -39.85 19.83 7.74
C GLU A 25 -40.27 18.98 8.95
N PRO A 26 -41.38 19.32 9.63
CA PRO A 26 -41.84 18.56 10.78
C PRO A 26 -42.41 17.20 10.33
N GLY A 27 -41.62 16.13 10.46
CA GLY A 27 -42.10 14.75 10.28
C GLY A 27 -41.11 13.75 9.66
N VAL A 28 -39.92 14.18 9.24
CA VAL A 28 -38.86 13.29 8.73
C VAL A 28 -37.70 13.27 9.73
N ALA A 29 -37.47 12.12 10.37
CA ALA A 29 -36.31 11.94 11.23
C ALA A 29 -35.03 12.08 10.39
N SER A 30 -34.07 12.90 10.83
CA SER A 30 -32.82 13.08 10.10
C SER A 30 -32.05 11.75 10.02
N LEU A 31 -31.43 11.48 8.86
CA LEU A 31 -30.64 10.27 8.62
C LEU A 31 -29.58 10.03 9.71
N ARG A 32 -29.01 11.10 10.25
CA ARG A 32 -28.05 11.03 11.37
C ARG A 32 -28.69 10.46 12.64
N ALA A 33 -29.91 10.88 12.98
CA ALA A 33 -30.62 10.37 14.15
C ALA A 33 -30.97 8.88 14.00
N ILE A 34 -31.44 8.47 12.81
CA ILE A 34 -31.71 7.06 12.50
C ILE A 34 -30.42 6.23 12.63
N ALA A 35 -29.31 6.69 12.05
CA ALA A 35 -28.02 6.01 12.14
C ALA A 35 -27.54 5.86 13.60
N SER A 36 -27.69 6.90 14.43
CA SER A 36 -27.36 6.85 15.86
C SER A 36 -28.26 5.90 16.66
N CYS A 37 -29.55 5.81 16.34
CA CYS A 37 -30.43 4.81 16.95
C CYS A 37 -30.05 3.38 16.53
N CYS A 38 -29.72 3.17 15.25
CA CYS A 38 -29.25 1.87 14.77
C CYS A 38 -27.97 1.41 15.50
N GLN A 39 -27.01 2.32 15.71
CA GLN A 39 -25.74 2.01 16.39
C GLN A 39 -25.91 1.67 17.88
N ARG A 40 -26.96 2.16 18.53
CA ARG A 40 -27.26 1.91 19.95
C ARG A 40 -28.20 0.73 20.17
N SER A 41 -28.74 0.14 19.10
CA SER A 41 -29.70 -0.95 19.21
C SER A 41 -29.09 -2.15 19.92
N GLN A 42 -29.80 -2.67 20.92
CA GLN A 42 -29.44 -3.90 21.64
C GLN A 42 -29.96 -5.16 20.94
N VAL A 43 -30.80 -4.99 19.92
CA VAL A 43 -31.45 -6.08 19.17
C VAL A 43 -31.21 -5.88 17.69
N GLY A 44 -30.89 -6.96 16.99
CA GLY A 44 -30.58 -6.96 15.57
C GLY A 44 -29.09 -6.97 15.24
N LYS A 45 -28.77 -7.46 14.04
CA LYS A 45 -27.41 -7.58 13.53
C LYS A 45 -26.96 -6.25 12.94
N LEU A 46 -26.08 -5.58 13.66
CA LEU A 46 -25.46 -4.35 13.18
C LEU A 46 -24.27 -4.66 12.26
N LEU A 47 -24.35 -4.18 11.03
CA LEU A 47 -23.27 -4.16 10.05
C LEU A 47 -22.85 -2.70 9.78
N PRO A 48 -21.66 -2.43 9.19
CA PRO A 48 -21.14 -1.07 9.01
C PRO A 48 -22.08 -0.08 8.31
N GLU A 49 -23.00 -0.57 7.47
CA GLU A 49 -23.90 0.28 6.67
C GLU A 49 -25.40 0.05 6.95
N ALA A 50 -25.75 -0.87 7.85
CA ALA A 50 -27.14 -1.21 8.12
C ALA A 50 -27.35 -2.00 9.41
N LEU A 51 -28.53 -1.82 10.01
CA LEU A 51 -29.05 -2.68 11.07
C LEU A 51 -30.11 -3.62 10.48
N TYR A 52 -30.01 -4.92 10.77
CA TYR A 52 -30.95 -5.94 10.34
C TYR A 52 -31.68 -6.53 11.54
N VAL A 53 -33.00 -6.54 11.50
CA VAL A 53 -33.84 -6.95 12.65
C VAL A 53 -34.96 -7.85 12.14
N HIS A 54 -35.26 -8.93 12.86
CA HIS A 54 -36.42 -9.76 12.58
C HIS A 54 -37.72 -9.01 12.92
N ILE A 55 -38.80 -9.22 12.17
CA ILE A 55 -40.05 -8.46 12.36
C ILE A 55 -40.63 -8.56 13.78
N THR A 56 -40.45 -9.70 14.45
CA THR A 56 -40.90 -9.91 15.84
C THR A 56 -40.13 -9.05 16.85
N ALA A 57 -38.95 -8.57 16.48
CA ALA A 57 -38.08 -7.77 17.33
C ALA A 57 -38.27 -6.25 17.11
N LEU A 58 -39.15 -5.82 16.19
CA LEU A 58 -39.35 -4.40 15.90
C LEU A 58 -39.85 -3.59 17.10
N SER A 59 -40.70 -4.17 17.94
CA SER A 59 -41.21 -3.52 19.15
C SER A 59 -40.12 -3.25 20.20
N ALA A 60 -38.98 -3.93 20.11
CA ALA A 60 -37.83 -3.74 20.99
C ALA A 60 -36.86 -2.65 20.51
N LEU A 61 -37.07 -2.07 19.32
CA LEU A 61 -36.23 -1.00 18.78
C LEU A 61 -36.55 0.35 19.41
N ASP A 62 -35.65 1.32 19.23
CA ASP A 62 -35.89 2.72 19.59
C ASP A 62 -37.20 3.23 18.92
N PRO A 63 -38.06 3.99 19.63
CA PRO A 63 -39.31 4.52 19.08
C PRO A 63 -39.13 5.26 17.75
N LEU A 64 -37.99 5.91 17.52
CA LEU A 64 -37.68 6.57 16.26
C LEU A 64 -37.58 5.58 15.08
N LEU A 65 -36.95 4.42 15.30
CA LEU A 65 -36.85 3.36 14.31
C LEU A 65 -38.22 2.72 14.04
N GLN A 66 -39.01 2.53 15.10
CA GLN A 66 -40.38 2.02 14.98
C GLN A 66 -41.28 2.96 14.16
N GLN A 67 -41.17 4.27 14.36
CA GLN A 67 -41.90 5.27 13.58
C GLN A 67 -41.45 5.29 12.12
N CYS A 68 -40.14 5.25 11.87
CA CYS A 68 -39.58 5.21 10.52
C CYS A 68 -40.06 3.98 9.75
N GLU A 69 -40.04 2.81 10.40
CA GLU A 69 -40.54 1.57 9.83
C GLU A 69 -42.05 1.60 9.63
N SER A 70 -42.83 2.11 10.57
CA SER A 70 -44.30 2.22 10.44
C SER A 70 -44.69 3.10 9.24
N ARG A 71 -43.96 4.20 9.01
CA ARG A 71 -44.14 5.05 7.84
C ARG A 71 -43.81 4.30 6.55
N ALA A 72 -42.68 3.59 6.49
CA ALA A 72 -42.31 2.80 5.32
C ALA A 72 -43.30 1.64 5.05
N ARG A 73 -43.83 1.02 6.11
CA ARG A 73 -44.82 -0.07 6.02
C ARG A 73 -46.16 0.41 5.47
N SER A 74 -46.54 1.66 5.72
CA SER A 74 -47.83 2.21 5.25
C SER A 74 -48.00 2.20 3.72
N VAL A 75 -46.89 2.15 2.97
CA VAL A 75 -46.87 2.10 1.50
C VAL A 75 -46.52 0.71 0.95
N VAL A 76 -46.32 -0.30 1.81
CA VAL A 76 -46.00 -1.68 1.42
C VAL A 76 -46.86 -2.66 2.23
N PRO A 77 -48.08 -2.98 1.78
CA PRO A 77 -48.94 -3.96 2.46
C PRO A 77 -48.29 -5.33 2.67
N GLU A 78 -47.47 -5.78 1.70
CA GLU A 78 -46.76 -7.06 1.72
C GLU A 78 -45.65 -7.13 2.78
N ALA A 79 -45.26 -5.99 3.37
CA ALA A 79 -44.25 -5.94 4.42
C ALA A 79 -44.67 -6.67 5.70
N GLN A 80 -45.97 -6.98 5.86
CA GLN A 80 -46.47 -7.81 6.97
C GLN A 80 -45.91 -9.24 6.95
N GLU A 81 -45.58 -9.75 5.76
CA GLU A 81 -45.00 -11.09 5.57
C GLU A 81 -43.47 -11.07 5.52
N ALA A 82 -42.84 -9.91 5.72
CA ALA A 82 -41.39 -9.79 5.71
C ALA A 82 -40.78 -10.58 6.88
N THR A 83 -39.61 -11.16 6.66
CA THR A 83 -38.88 -11.84 7.74
C THR A 83 -37.96 -10.86 8.47
N LEU A 84 -37.16 -10.10 7.71
CA LEU A 84 -36.22 -9.13 8.25
C LEU A 84 -36.52 -7.73 7.71
N VAL A 85 -36.33 -6.73 8.58
CA VAL A 85 -36.27 -5.32 8.24
C VAL A 85 -34.83 -4.85 8.32
N LYS A 86 -34.36 -4.23 7.23
CA LYS A 86 -33.03 -3.63 7.11
C LYS A 86 -33.15 -2.11 7.12
N PHE A 87 -32.58 -1.48 8.14
CA PHE A 87 -32.42 -0.03 8.23
C PHE A 87 -31.06 0.38 7.67
N SER A 88 -31.00 1.21 6.63
CA SER A 88 -29.73 1.75 6.17
C SER A 88 -29.25 2.87 7.10
N THR A 89 -27.96 2.85 7.45
CA THR A 89 -27.33 3.93 8.26
C THR A 89 -26.69 5.01 7.39
N ARG A 90 -26.70 4.83 6.06
CA ARG A 90 -26.05 5.73 5.08
C ARG A 90 -27.03 6.37 4.09
N LYS A 91 -28.21 5.79 3.92
CA LYS A 91 -29.24 6.27 2.99
C LYS A 91 -30.59 6.26 3.72
N SER A 92 -31.50 7.14 3.34
CA SER A 92 -32.86 7.18 3.87
C SER A 92 -33.70 6.05 3.27
N LYS A 93 -33.33 4.80 3.57
CA LYS A 93 -33.93 3.60 2.99
C LYS A 93 -34.17 2.50 4.02
N ILE A 94 -35.34 1.89 3.93
CA ILE A 94 -35.71 0.65 4.64
C ILE A 94 -35.87 -0.46 3.61
N SER A 95 -35.48 -1.69 3.93
CA SER A 95 -35.72 -2.85 3.07
C SER A 95 -36.34 -4.01 3.83
N TYR A 96 -37.40 -4.57 3.29
CA TYR A 96 -38.09 -5.77 3.75
C TYR A 96 -37.53 -6.98 2.99
N LEU A 97 -37.04 -7.97 3.72
CA LEU A 97 -36.40 -9.17 3.17
C LEU A 97 -37.21 -10.42 3.53
N PHE A 98 -37.49 -11.25 2.53
CA PHE A 98 -38.36 -12.41 2.65
C PHE A 98 -37.55 -13.71 2.64
N TYR A 99 -37.57 -14.41 3.77
CA TYR A 99 -36.95 -15.72 3.98
C TYR A 99 -38.02 -16.68 4.50
N PRO A 100 -38.84 -17.29 3.61
CA PRO A 100 -39.96 -18.13 4.02
C PRO A 100 -39.53 -19.32 4.89
N ASP A 101 -38.32 -19.83 4.67
CA ASP A 101 -37.73 -20.96 5.41
C ASP A 101 -36.85 -20.49 6.58
N PHE A 102 -37.07 -19.28 7.13
CA PHE A 102 -36.21 -18.71 8.17
C PHE A 102 -36.07 -19.59 9.40
N ASP A 103 -37.13 -20.29 9.81
CA ASP A 103 -37.11 -21.16 10.98
C ASP A 103 -36.55 -22.56 10.67
N THR A 104 -36.89 -23.09 9.49
CA THR A 104 -36.65 -24.49 9.11
C THR A 104 -35.29 -24.71 8.47
N ASP A 105 -34.81 -23.80 7.62
CA ASP A 105 -33.50 -23.88 6.98
C ASP A 105 -32.43 -23.27 7.91
N PRO A 106 -31.30 -23.94 8.17
CA PRO A 106 -30.19 -23.35 8.92
C PRO A 106 -29.59 -22.10 8.25
N HIS A 107 -29.56 -22.04 6.91
CA HIS A 107 -29.04 -20.92 6.13
C HIS A 107 -30.00 -20.53 5.00
N PRO A 108 -31.18 -19.98 5.33
CA PRO A 108 -32.26 -19.76 4.39
C PRO A 108 -31.83 -18.81 3.28
N ALA A 109 -32.25 -19.10 2.05
CA ALA A 109 -32.02 -18.24 0.90
C ALA A 109 -33.03 -17.09 0.83
N LEU A 110 -32.57 -15.93 0.39
CA LEU A 110 -33.42 -14.77 0.15
C LEU A 110 -34.35 -15.08 -1.01
N LYS A 111 -35.67 -14.99 -0.79
CA LYS A 111 -36.69 -15.18 -1.84
C LYS A 111 -37.01 -13.89 -2.57
N ALA A 112 -37.18 -12.80 -1.84
CA ALA A 112 -37.49 -11.49 -2.42
C ALA A 112 -37.03 -10.37 -1.49
N SER A 113 -36.95 -9.15 -2.03
CA SER A 113 -36.74 -7.93 -1.26
C SER A 113 -37.58 -6.77 -1.78
N ILE A 114 -38.16 -5.99 -0.88
CA ILE A 114 -38.79 -4.70 -1.18
C ILE A 114 -37.99 -3.61 -0.49
N GLN A 115 -37.52 -2.62 -1.23
CA GLN A 115 -36.86 -1.44 -0.68
C GLN A 115 -37.78 -0.23 -0.81
N VAL A 116 -37.87 0.54 0.28
CA VAL A 116 -38.63 1.78 0.38
C VAL A 116 -37.66 2.92 0.64
N ASP A 117 -37.70 3.96 -0.17
CA ASP A 117 -37.07 5.23 0.16
C ASP A 117 -37.96 5.98 1.15
N THR A 118 -37.46 6.30 2.34
CA THR A 118 -38.28 6.86 3.43
C THR A 118 -38.61 8.33 3.22
N GLU A 119 -37.90 9.02 2.33
CA GLU A 119 -38.16 10.42 1.96
C GLU A 119 -39.18 10.50 0.82
N THR A 120 -38.95 9.77 -0.28
CA THR A 120 -39.79 9.83 -1.49
C THR A 120 -40.95 8.83 -1.50
N LEU A 121 -40.90 7.81 -0.64
CA LEU A 121 -41.83 6.66 -0.62
C LEU A 121 -41.81 5.83 -1.91
N GLU A 122 -40.76 5.96 -2.72
CA GLU A 122 -40.55 5.11 -3.90
C GLU A 122 -40.20 3.67 -3.52
N LEU A 123 -40.75 2.73 -4.29
CA LEU A 123 -40.63 1.29 -4.06
C LEU A 123 -39.73 0.63 -5.12
N ALA A 124 -38.86 -0.25 -4.68
CA ALA A 124 -38.09 -1.14 -5.55
C ALA A 124 -38.24 -2.60 -5.10
N TYR A 125 -38.83 -3.44 -5.95
CA TYR A 125 -38.98 -4.88 -5.73
C TYR A 125 -37.89 -5.66 -6.47
N ARG A 126 -37.39 -6.72 -5.85
CA ARG A 126 -36.45 -7.66 -6.49
C ARG A 126 -36.77 -9.09 -6.07
N ASP A 127 -36.94 -9.98 -7.05
CA ASP A 127 -37.19 -11.40 -6.87
C ASP A 127 -35.89 -12.20 -7.03
N TYR A 128 -35.66 -13.15 -6.13
CA TYR A 128 -34.49 -14.02 -6.08
C TYR A 128 -34.87 -15.50 -6.20
N SER A 129 -36.15 -15.84 -6.35
CA SER A 129 -36.66 -17.21 -6.40
C SER A 129 -36.08 -18.05 -7.55
N THR A 130 -35.71 -17.42 -8.66
CA THR A 130 -35.09 -18.06 -9.83
C THR A 130 -33.56 -18.01 -9.84
N SER A 131 -32.93 -17.45 -8.80
CA SER A 131 -31.48 -17.38 -8.71
C SER A 131 -30.87 -18.75 -8.38
N GLU A 132 -29.92 -19.21 -9.20
CA GLU A 132 -29.19 -20.46 -8.95
C GLU A 132 -28.28 -20.34 -7.69
N ASN A 133 -27.78 -19.14 -7.41
CA ASN A 133 -26.88 -18.85 -6.30
C ASN A 133 -27.35 -17.64 -5.45
N PRO A 134 -28.49 -17.77 -4.74
CA PRO A 134 -29.07 -16.67 -3.99
C PRO A 134 -28.25 -16.33 -2.75
N PRO A 135 -28.36 -15.08 -2.23
CA PRO A 135 -27.84 -14.74 -0.93
C PRO A 135 -28.49 -15.59 0.17
N ILE A 136 -27.70 -16.04 1.14
CA ILE A 136 -28.18 -16.82 2.29
C ILE A 136 -27.94 -16.09 3.61
N LEU A 137 -28.72 -16.42 4.64
CA LEU A 137 -28.50 -15.92 5.99
C LEU A 137 -27.59 -16.83 6.80
N HIS A 138 -26.80 -16.22 7.67
CA HIS A 138 -26.01 -16.88 8.70
C HIS A 138 -26.11 -16.08 10.00
N ARG A 139 -25.83 -16.74 11.13
CA ARG A 139 -25.96 -16.17 12.49
C ARG A 139 -27.39 -15.70 12.80
N LYS A 140 -28.37 -16.59 12.64
CA LYS A 140 -29.79 -16.24 12.74
C LYS A 140 -30.17 -15.68 14.12
N GLU A 141 -29.48 -16.13 15.17
CA GLU A 141 -29.65 -15.65 16.54
C GLU A 141 -29.41 -14.14 16.69
N THR A 142 -28.62 -13.53 15.81
CA THR A 142 -28.33 -12.08 15.87
C THR A 142 -29.48 -11.20 15.40
N PHE A 143 -30.46 -11.74 14.67
CA PHE A 143 -31.58 -10.96 14.13
C PHE A 143 -32.81 -10.94 15.06
N VAL A 144 -32.90 -11.88 16.00
CA VAL A 144 -34.06 -12.10 16.87
C VAL A 144 -33.74 -11.73 18.32
N THR A 145 -34.77 -11.62 19.16
CA THR A 145 -34.61 -11.43 20.61
C THR A 145 -34.34 -12.76 21.33
N PRO A 146 -33.77 -12.76 22.56
CA PRO A 146 -33.49 -13.98 23.31
C PRO A 146 -34.71 -14.84 23.68
N ASP A 147 -35.91 -14.27 23.68
CA ASP A 147 -37.19 -14.95 23.92
C ASP A 147 -37.78 -15.59 22.64
N TYR A 148 -37.12 -15.44 21.49
CA TYR A 148 -37.54 -16.08 20.25
C TYR A 148 -37.48 -17.62 20.38
N PRO A 149 -38.54 -18.37 20.00
CA PRO A 149 -38.64 -19.81 20.30
C PRO A 149 -37.44 -20.67 19.86
N LEU A 150 -36.80 -20.31 18.74
CA LEU A 150 -35.65 -21.02 18.18
C LEU A 150 -34.29 -20.36 18.46
N TYR A 151 -34.24 -19.31 19.30
CA TYR A 151 -33.01 -18.56 19.59
C TYR A 151 -31.86 -19.47 20.00
N GLN A 152 -32.11 -20.36 20.98
CA GLN A 152 -31.10 -21.25 21.53
C GLN A 152 -30.54 -22.21 20.46
N GLN A 153 -31.41 -22.76 19.61
CA GLN A 153 -31.02 -23.65 18.52
C GLN A 153 -30.14 -22.93 17.49
N PHE A 154 -30.47 -21.69 17.13
CA PHE A 154 -29.66 -20.88 16.21
C PHE A 154 -28.29 -20.54 16.80
N ALA A 155 -28.26 -20.15 18.08
CA ALA A 155 -27.03 -19.82 18.79
C ALA A 155 -26.09 -21.04 18.92
N GLU A 156 -26.63 -22.23 19.20
CA GLU A 156 -25.86 -23.47 19.25
C GLU A 156 -25.22 -23.83 17.90
N LEU A 157 -25.98 -23.72 16.81
CA LEU A 157 -25.46 -23.93 15.46
C LEU A 157 -24.33 -22.94 15.15
N THR A 158 -24.54 -21.64 15.39
CA THR A 158 -23.52 -20.61 15.15
C THR A 158 -22.26 -20.91 15.95
N ASN A 159 -22.37 -21.24 17.24
CA ASN A 159 -21.23 -21.58 18.09
C ASN A 159 -20.46 -22.81 17.56
N ALA A 160 -21.16 -23.85 17.08
CA ALA A 160 -20.51 -25.03 16.49
C ALA A 160 -19.73 -24.65 15.21
N GLN A 161 -20.30 -23.80 14.38
CA GLN A 161 -19.68 -23.33 13.14
C GLN A 161 -18.47 -22.42 13.39
N GLU A 162 -18.54 -21.53 14.40
CA GLU A 162 -17.41 -20.69 14.80
C GLU A 162 -16.24 -21.53 15.33
N LYS A 163 -16.52 -22.54 16.16
CA LYS A 163 -15.49 -23.45 16.69
C LYS A 163 -14.73 -24.18 15.60
N LEU A 164 -15.42 -24.60 14.52
CA LEU A 164 -14.78 -25.19 13.36
C LEU A 164 -14.19 -24.17 12.38
N GLY A 165 -14.39 -22.86 12.63
CA GLY A 165 -13.89 -21.79 11.75
C GLY A 165 -14.67 -21.65 10.45
N LEU A 166 -15.87 -22.22 10.32
CA LEU A 166 -16.70 -22.14 9.10
C LEU A 166 -17.08 -20.69 8.78
N LEU A 167 -17.30 -19.86 9.79
CA LEU A 167 -17.75 -18.47 9.66
C LEU A 167 -16.62 -17.44 9.49
N ASN A 168 -15.35 -17.86 9.46
CA ASN A 168 -14.20 -16.95 9.39
C ASN A 168 -14.06 -16.23 8.03
N ASP A 169 -14.63 -16.81 6.96
CA ASP A 169 -14.63 -16.23 5.61
C ASP A 169 -15.95 -15.51 5.30
N SER A 170 -16.20 -14.39 5.99
CA SER A 170 -17.45 -13.63 5.88
C SER A 170 -17.77 -13.11 4.46
N ARG A 171 -16.81 -13.09 3.53
CA ARG A 171 -16.99 -12.58 2.17
C ARG A 171 -17.48 -13.64 1.18
N ASN A 172 -17.08 -14.90 1.36
CA ASN A 172 -17.44 -15.97 0.42
C ASN A 172 -18.60 -16.86 0.89
N ILE A 173 -19.03 -16.75 2.16
CA ILE A 173 -20.12 -17.57 2.73
C ILE A 173 -21.52 -16.97 2.51
N GLY A 174 -21.61 -15.78 1.90
CA GLY A 174 -22.87 -15.05 1.75
C GLY A 174 -23.83 -15.59 0.68
N THR A 175 -23.40 -16.56 -0.13
CA THR A 175 -24.20 -17.18 -1.20
C THR A 175 -24.27 -18.69 -1.03
N ARG A 176 -25.33 -19.33 -1.56
CA ARG A 176 -25.58 -20.76 -1.41
C ARG A 176 -24.40 -21.63 -1.84
N GLU A 177 -23.86 -21.40 -3.03
CA GLU A 177 -22.71 -22.18 -3.52
C GLU A 177 -21.45 -21.95 -2.69
N GLY A 178 -21.20 -20.69 -2.30
CA GLY A 178 -20.04 -20.35 -1.48
C GLY A 178 -20.08 -21.07 -0.13
N TRP A 179 -21.26 -21.18 0.45
CA TRP A 179 -21.49 -21.94 1.68
C TRP A 179 -21.35 -23.46 1.49
N GLN A 180 -21.90 -24.03 0.41
CA GLN A 180 -21.74 -25.45 0.12
C GLN A 180 -20.27 -25.83 -0.08
N ARG A 181 -19.50 -25.01 -0.81
CA ARG A 181 -18.04 -25.18 -0.96
C ARG A 181 -17.32 -25.12 0.39
N ARG A 182 -17.76 -24.24 1.30
CA ARG A 182 -17.22 -24.14 2.65
C ARG A 182 -17.47 -25.40 3.47
N LEU A 183 -18.69 -25.95 3.45
CA LEU A 183 -19.03 -27.19 4.14
C LEU A 183 -18.22 -28.39 3.61
N GLN A 184 -18.10 -28.50 2.28
CA GLN A 184 -17.30 -29.54 1.63
C GLN A 184 -15.82 -29.46 1.99
N ALA A 185 -15.24 -28.25 2.00
CA ALA A 185 -13.83 -28.04 2.36
C ALA A 185 -13.50 -28.49 3.79
N PHE A 186 -14.48 -28.47 4.70
CA PHE A 186 -14.33 -28.89 6.09
C PHE A 186 -14.83 -30.32 6.35
N GLY A 187 -15.35 -31.02 5.34
CA GLY A 187 -15.87 -32.39 5.48
C GLY A 187 -17.06 -32.49 6.44
N VAL A 188 -17.85 -31.43 6.53
CA VAL A 188 -18.98 -31.31 7.44
C VAL A 188 -20.28 -31.13 6.67
N GLU A 189 -21.36 -31.61 7.26
CA GLU A 189 -22.72 -31.49 6.75
C GLU A 189 -23.59 -30.86 7.83
N ILE A 190 -24.64 -30.14 7.41
CA ILE A 190 -25.64 -29.61 8.34
C ILE A 190 -26.93 -30.42 8.14
N GLN A 191 -27.38 -31.10 9.18
CA GLN A 191 -28.67 -31.80 9.20
C GLN A 191 -29.58 -31.12 10.23
N GLY A 192 -30.66 -30.49 9.75
CA GLY A 192 -31.45 -29.56 10.57
C GLY A 192 -30.61 -28.35 10.99
N HIS A 193 -30.54 -28.06 12.29
CA HIS A 193 -29.66 -27.04 12.86
C HIS A 193 -28.48 -27.64 13.63
N HIS A 194 -28.06 -28.85 13.26
CA HIS A 194 -26.90 -29.52 13.86
C HIS A 194 -25.80 -29.77 12.84
N LEU A 195 -24.56 -29.52 13.27
CA LEU A 195 -23.38 -29.71 12.46
C LEU A 195 -22.83 -31.12 12.68
N ILE A 196 -22.79 -31.92 11.62
CA ILE A 196 -22.30 -33.29 11.62
C ILE A 196 -20.95 -33.31 10.91
N GLN A 197 -19.93 -33.76 11.64
CA GLN A 197 -18.61 -34.00 11.08
C GLN A 197 -18.50 -35.46 10.69
N HIS A 198 -18.27 -35.73 9.40
CA HIS A 198 -18.04 -37.09 8.94
C HIS A 198 -16.66 -37.55 9.43
N GLN A 199 -16.63 -38.38 10.47
CA GLN A 199 -15.44 -39.16 10.81
C GLN A 199 -15.24 -40.18 9.69
N THR A 200 -14.12 -40.09 8.97
CA THR A 200 -13.77 -41.09 7.95
C THR A 200 -13.70 -42.47 8.62
N PRO A 201 -14.58 -43.44 8.29
CA PRO A 201 -14.54 -44.74 8.92
C PRO A 201 -13.32 -45.51 8.43
N SER A 202 -12.51 -45.93 9.39
CA SER A 202 -11.55 -47.02 9.23
C SER A 202 -12.35 -48.31 9.07
N THR A 203 -12.24 -49.02 7.94
CA THR A 203 -12.81 -50.38 7.79
C THR A 203 -11.75 -51.40 7.44
N THR A 204 -11.68 -52.37 8.33
CA THR A 204 -10.80 -53.53 8.46
C THR A 204 -11.00 -54.57 7.35
N HIS A 205 -9.90 -55.24 6.99
CA HIS A 205 -9.78 -56.31 6.00
C HIS A 205 -10.62 -57.56 6.29
N GLN A 206 -11.20 -58.18 5.24
CA GLN A 206 -10.98 -59.60 4.92
C GLN A 206 -11.21 -59.85 3.40
N GLN A 207 -10.32 -60.67 2.83
CA GLN A 207 -9.84 -60.73 1.44
C GLN A 207 -10.33 -62.04 0.73
N PRO A 208 -10.12 -62.31 -0.60
CA PRO A 208 -8.79 -62.23 -1.27
C PRO A 208 -8.69 -61.89 -2.78
N LYS A 209 -7.63 -61.10 -3.08
CA LYS A 209 -6.66 -61.15 -4.21
C LYS A 209 -7.06 -60.75 -5.66
N PRO A 210 -6.10 -60.21 -6.46
CA PRO A 210 -5.42 -58.92 -6.29
C PRO A 210 -5.50 -58.06 -7.57
N ALA A 211 -5.74 -56.75 -7.46
CA ALA A 211 -5.32 -55.78 -8.48
C ALA A 211 -5.30 -54.36 -7.91
N THR A 212 -4.07 -53.83 -7.82
CA THR A 212 -3.63 -52.43 -8.03
C THR A 212 -4.16 -51.30 -7.15
N GLU A 213 -3.20 -50.64 -6.51
CA GLU A 213 -3.22 -49.42 -5.70
C GLU A 213 -4.05 -48.25 -6.28
N SER A 214 -4.73 -47.49 -5.41
CA SER A 214 -5.30 -46.16 -5.72
C SER A 214 -5.34 -45.35 -4.41
N SER A 215 -4.25 -44.72 -4.00
CA SER A 215 -3.75 -43.38 -4.39
C SER A 215 -4.45 -42.22 -3.67
N VAL A 216 -3.74 -41.68 -2.67
CA VAL A 216 -3.88 -40.28 -2.22
C VAL A 216 -3.90 -39.39 -3.47
N PRO A 217 -4.79 -38.39 -3.60
CA PRO A 217 -4.75 -37.48 -4.75
C PRO A 217 -3.38 -36.80 -4.79
N ARG A 218 -2.59 -37.15 -5.81
CA ARG A 218 -1.22 -36.68 -6.01
C ARG A 218 -1.26 -35.22 -6.44
N ILE A 219 -0.86 -34.31 -5.56
CA ILE A 219 -0.71 -32.89 -5.87
C ILE A 219 0.57 -32.72 -6.69
N ASP A 220 0.43 -32.24 -7.94
CA ASP A 220 1.55 -32.09 -8.87
C ASP A 220 2.28 -30.76 -8.66
N ARG A 221 2.94 -30.60 -7.50
CA ARG A 221 3.63 -29.35 -7.10
C ARG A 221 4.59 -28.81 -8.16
N HIS A 222 5.27 -29.71 -8.88
CA HIS A 222 6.19 -29.38 -9.97
C HIS A 222 5.55 -28.49 -11.05
N ARG A 223 4.23 -28.58 -11.26
CA ARG A 223 3.50 -27.79 -12.28
C ARG A 223 3.31 -26.31 -11.91
N ALA A 224 3.65 -25.92 -10.67
CA ALA A 224 3.65 -24.52 -10.24
C ALA A 224 4.90 -23.75 -10.71
N ALA A 225 5.96 -24.43 -11.15
CA ALA A 225 7.11 -23.80 -11.77
C ALA A 225 6.73 -23.30 -13.18
N ILE A 226 6.92 -22.01 -13.44
CA ILE A 226 6.56 -21.36 -14.71
C ILE A 226 7.83 -20.94 -15.44
N TYR A 227 7.87 -21.17 -16.76
CA TYR A 227 8.90 -20.58 -17.62
C TYR A 227 8.72 -19.06 -17.68
N ARG A 228 9.73 -18.32 -17.22
CA ARG A 228 9.78 -16.86 -17.29
C ARG A 228 10.98 -16.45 -18.13
N ASN A 229 10.88 -15.31 -18.82
CA ASN A 229 11.97 -14.76 -19.65
C ASN A 229 12.93 -13.86 -18.87
N ASP A 230 12.50 -13.37 -17.69
CA ASP A 230 13.26 -12.49 -16.83
C ASP A 230 13.61 -13.14 -15.48
N LEU A 231 14.49 -12.48 -14.72
CA LEU A 231 14.77 -12.85 -13.32
C LEU A 231 13.49 -12.78 -12.47
N SER A 232 13.36 -13.71 -11.52
CA SER A 232 12.31 -13.65 -10.53
C SER A 232 12.40 -12.38 -9.70
N ARG A 233 11.22 -11.97 -9.21
CA ARG A 233 11.04 -10.76 -8.43
C ARG A 233 11.99 -10.63 -7.21
N PRO A 234 12.13 -11.61 -6.31
CA PRO A 234 13.06 -11.50 -5.18
C PRO A 234 14.51 -11.29 -5.63
N VAL A 235 14.93 -11.98 -6.70
CA VAL A 235 16.31 -11.90 -7.21
C VAL A 235 16.59 -10.56 -7.89
N ARG A 236 15.63 -10.02 -8.65
CA ARG A 236 15.73 -8.68 -9.25
C ARG A 236 15.90 -7.60 -8.19
N LEU A 237 15.05 -7.62 -7.16
CA LEU A 237 15.11 -6.68 -6.04
C LEU A 237 16.46 -6.76 -5.29
N ALA A 238 17.04 -7.96 -5.18
CA ALA A 238 18.34 -8.13 -4.53
C ALA A 238 19.50 -7.53 -5.36
N ILE A 239 19.42 -7.58 -6.69
CA ILE A 239 20.37 -6.90 -7.59
C ILE A 239 20.21 -5.38 -7.47
N GLU A 240 18.99 -4.87 -7.53
CA GLU A 240 18.71 -3.43 -7.41
C GLU A 240 19.13 -2.86 -6.04
N ALA A 241 19.07 -3.70 -5.01
CA ALA A 241 19.58 -3.42 -3.68
C ALA A 241 21.12 -3.44 -3.58
N ASN A 242 21.85 -3.76 -4.66
CA ASN A 242 23.30 -3.92 -4.70
C ASN A 242 23.84 -4.96 -3.71
N LEU A 243 23.07 -6.03 -3.44
CA LEU A 243 23.53 -7.12 -2.56
C LEU A 243 24.56 -8.02 -3.26
N PHE A 244 24.58 -8.02 -4.59
CA PHE A 244 25.55 -8.78 -5.38
C PHE A 244 26.82 -7.97 -5.61
N THR A 245 27.94 -8.46 -5.09
CA THR A 245 29.30 -8.02 -5.40
C THR A 245 30.00 -9.05 -6.28
N SER A 246 31.12 -8.69 -6.92
CA SER A 246 31.85 -9.54 -7.89
C SER A 246 32.20 -10.96 -7.41
N GLU A 247 32.28 -11.19 -6.10
CA GLU A 247 32.61 -12.49 -5.49
C GLU A 247 31.40 -13.20 -4.88
N THR A 248 30.20 -12.64 -5.01
CA THR A 248 28.99 -13.16 -4.36
C THR A 248 28.57 -14.49 -4.97
N THR A 249 28.39 -15.49 -4.10
CA THR A 249 27.83 -16.79 -4.46
C THR A 249 26.30 -16.81 -4.30
N PHE A 250 25.59 -17.44 -5.23
CA PHE A 250 24.13 -17.53 -5.27
C PHE A 250 23.64 -18.98 -5.31
N PHE A 251 22.61 -19.28 -4.51
CA PHE A 251 21.93 -20.57 -4.52
C PHE A 251 20.41 -20.41 -4.59
N ASP A 252 19.75 -21.10 -5.51
CA ASP A 252 18.29 -21.07 -5.68
C ASP A 252 17.65 -22.36 -5.13
N TYR A 253 16.92 -22.24 -4.01
CA TYR A 253 16.25 -23.35 -3.33
C TYR A 253 14.82 -23.47 -3.85
N GLY A 254 14.54 -24.56 -4.59
CA GLY A 254 13.30 -24.73 -5.36
C GLY A 254 13.38 -24.04 -6.72
N CYS A 255 14.50 -24.19 -7.43
CA CYS A 255 14.80 -23.44 -8.65
C CYS A 255 13.88 -23.74 -9.86
N GLY A 256 13.04 -24.77 -9.77
CA GLY A 256 12.24 -25.25 -10.88
C GLY A 256 13.10 -25.53 -12.11
N HIS A 257 12.80 -24.87 -13.22
CA HIS A 257 13.55 -24.97 -14.47
C HIS A 257 14.93 -24.27 -14.49
N GLY A 258 15.37 -23.64 -13.39
CA GLY A 258 16.71 -23.05 -13.28
C GLY A 258 16.90 -21.73 -14.02
N GLY A 259 15.82 -20.98 -14.24
CA GLY A 259 15.85 -19.71 -14.97
C GLY A 259 16.67 -18.62 -14.28
N ASP A 260 16.52 -18.47 -12.96
CA ASP A 260 17.30 -17.50 -12.18
C ASP A 260 18.78 -17.89 -12.13
N ILE A 261 19.06 -19.18 -11.96
CA ILE A 261 20.42 -19.71 -11.94
C ILE A 261 21.17 -19.29 -13.19
N THR A 262 20.55 -19.54 -14.35
CA THR A 262 21.13 -19.27 -15.68
C THR A 262 21.41 -17.78 -15.87
N ARG A 263 20.45 -16.90 -15.53
CA ARG A 263 20.58 -15.45 -15.72
C ARG A 263 21.56 -14.80 -14.76
N ILE A 264 21.65 -15.29 -13.52
CA ILE A 264 22.65 -14.84 -12.56
C ILE A 264 24.06 -15.27 -13.00
N ALA A 265 24.21 -16.49 -13.53
CA ALA A 265 25.47 -16.94 -14.12
C ALA A 265 25.87 -16.08 -15.33
N GLN A 266 24.93 -15.70 -16.20
CA GLN A 266 25.18 -14.79 -17.33
C GLN A 266 25.64 -13.39 -16.90
N LYS A 267 25.30 -12.95 -15.69
CA LYS A 267 25.79 -11.70 -15.09
C LYS A 267 27.17 -11.84 -14.44
N GLY A 268 27.78 -13.04 -14.48
CA GLY A 268 29.13 -13.31 -14.00
C GLY A 268 29.24 -13.83 -12.56
N TYR A 269 28.12 -14.13 -11.90
CA TYR A 269 28.13 -14.64 -10.52
C TYR A 269 28.14 -16.17 -10.48
N ASN A 270 28.78 -16.74 -9.45
CA ASN A 270 28.72 -18.18 -9.20
C ASN A 270 27.32 -18.54 -8.69
N SER A 271 26.63 -19.44 -9.40
CA SER A 271 25.21 -19.66 -9.27
C SER A 271 24.88 -21.15 -9.39
N THR A 272 24.17 -21.69 -8.41
CA THR A 272 23.71 -23.08 -8.38
C THR A 272 22.27 -23.14 -7.84
N GLY A 273 21.62 -24.28 -7.89
CA GLY A 273 20.30 -24.42 -7.28
C GLY A 273 19.77 -25.84 -7.33
N TRP A 274 18.77 -26.09 -6.50
CA TRP A 274 18.19 -27.40 -6.28
C TRP A 274 16.68 -27.33 -6.41
N ASP A 275 16.07 -28.38 -6.93
CA ASP A 275 14.62 -28.53 -6.97
C ASP A 275 14.25 -30.01 -6.75
N PRO A 276 13.27 -30.34 -5.90
CA PRO A 276 12.95 -31.73 -5.59
C PRO A 276 12.47 -32.54 -6.79
N TYR A 277 12.04 -31.90 -7.88
CA TYR A 277 11.57 -32.55 -9.10
C TYR A 277 12.49 -32.31 -10.30
N TYR A 278 12.84 -31.05 -10.57
CA TYR A 278 13.57 -30.65 -11.77
C TYR A 278 15.08 -30.79 -11.64
N SER A 279 15.63 -30.77 -10.42
CA SER A 279 17.06 -30.88 -10.17
C SER A 279 17.35 -31.58 -8.82
N PRO A 280 16.88 -32.83 -8.63
CA PRO A 280 16.94 -33.50 -7.33
C PRO A 280 18.37 -33.90 -6.94
N ASP A 281 19.22 -34.19 -7.93
CA ASP A 281 20.58 -34.70 -7.74
C ASP A 281 21.62 -33.58 -7.50
N THR A 282 21.23 -32.31 -7.65
CA THR A 282 22.15 -31.19 -7.43
C THR A 282 22.43 -31.03 -5.93
N PRO A 283 23.69 -30.98 -5.48
CA PRO A 283 23.99 -30.82 -4.07
C PRO A 283 23.48 -29.47 -3.54
N GLN A 284 22.84 -29.49 -2.38
CA GLN A 284 22.49 -28.29 -1.64
C GLN A 284 23.75 -27.71 -1.01
N THR A 285 24.24 -26.59 -1.55
CA THR A 285 25.50 -25.95 -1.12
C THR A 285 25.24 -24.59 -0.49
N SER A 286 26.07 -24.21 0.48
CA SER A 286 25.94 -22.89 1.11
C SER A 286 26.41 -21.77 0.17
N ALA A 287 25.67 -20.67 0.14
CA ALA A 287 25.95 -19.50 -0.68
C ALA A 287 25.77 -18.20 0.12
N ASP A 288 26.38 -17.11 -0.35
CA ASP A 288 26.21 -15.77 0.23
C ASP A 288 24.75 -15.33 0.17
N ILE A 289 24.10 -15.51 -0.98
CA ILE A 289 22.69 -15.24 -1.18
C ILE A 289 21.96 -16.53 -1.51
N VAL A 290 20.93 -16.86 -0.73
CA VAL A 290 20.02 -17.97 -1.01
C VAL A 290 18.66 -17.42 -1.37
N ASN A 291 18.06 -17.91 -2.45
CA ASN A 291 16.69 -17.58 -2.83
C ASN A 291 15.74 -18.74 -2.46
N LEU A 292 14.68 -18.44 -1.71
CA LEU A 292 13.53 -19.31 -1.47
C LEU A 292 12.30 -18.65 -2.11
N GLY A 293 12.34 -18.53 -3.44
CA GLY A 293 11.39 -17.75 -4.21
C GLY A 293 10.13 -18.53 -4.53
N TYR A 294 8.98 -18.13 -3.97
CA TYR A 294 7.66 -18.71 -4.24
C TYR A 294 7.53 -20.23 -3.95
N VAL A 295 8.36 -20.78 -3.06
CA VAL A 295 8.34 -22.19 -2.66
C VAL A 295 7.35 -22.44 -1.53
N ILE A 296 7.35 -21.59 -0.51
CA ILE A 296 6.52 -21.79 0.68
C ILE A 296 5.01 -21.60 0.43
N ASN A 297 4.60 -21.04 -0.71
CA ASN A 297 3.20 -20.97 -1.13
C ASN A 297 2.72 -22.26 -1.82
N VAL A 298 3.61 -23.13 -2.32
CA VAL A 298 3.21 -24.35 -3.04
C VAL A 298 3.27 -25.63 -2.21
N ILE A 299 3.83 -25.55 -0.99
CA ILE A 299 3.89 -26.67 -0.04
C ILE A 299 2.63 -26.66 0.84
N GLU A 300 1.83 -27.72 0.78
CA GLU A 300 0.58 -27.84 1.54
C GLU A 300 0.82 -28.07 3.03
N THR A 301 1.80 -28.90 3.38
CA THR A 301 2.05 -29.35 4.75
C THR A 301 2.79 -28.28 5.55
N PRO A 302 2.25 -27.78 6.69
CA PRO A 302 2.91 -26.74 7.50
C PRO A 302 4.28 -27.14 8.04
N SER A 303 4.48 -28.40 8.43
CA SER A 303 5.79 -28.89 8.92
C SER A 303 6.84 -28.88 7.82
N GLU A 304 6.48 -29.29 6.60
CA GLU A 304 7.38 -29.28 5.45
C GLU A 304 7.71 -27.85 5.00
N ARG A 305 6.74 -26.92 5.05
CA ARG A 305 7.00 -25.48 4.83
C ARG A 305 8.03 -24.93 5.80
N ARG A 306 7.92 -25.32 7.08
CA ARG A 306 8.87 -24.92 8.12
C ARG A 306 10.25 -25.49 7.83
N GLU A 307 10.32 -26.78 7.48
CA GLU A 307 11.57 -27.46 7.16
C GLU A 307 12.28 -26.83 5.95
N ALA A 308 11.57 -26.55 4.87
CA ALA A 308 12.12 -25.89 3.68
C ALA A 308 12.71 -24.51 4.01
N LEU A 309 12.01 -23.71 4.81
CA LEU A 309 12.48 -22.40 5.25
C LEU A 309 13.75 -22.51 6.12
N VAL A 310 13.79 -23.46 7.06
CA VAL A 310 14.96 -23.71 7.91
C VAL A 310 16.16 -24.19 7.08
N LYS A 311 15.97 -25.13 6.15
CA LYS A 311 17.06 -25.62 5.28
C LYS A 311 17.62 -24.51 4.39
N ALA A 312 16.77 -23.71 3.76
CA ALA A 312 17.22 -22.56 2.97
C ALA A 312 18.04 -21.58 3.83
N TRP A 313 17.61 -21.35 5.07
CA TRP A 313 18.36 -20.54 6.02
C TRP A 313 19.72 -21.14 6.36
N GLU A 314 19.82 -22.44 6.64
CA GLU A 314 21.08 -23.15 6.93
C GLU A 314 22.12 -23.00 5.80
N LEU A 315 21.68 -22.95 4.54
CA LEU A 315 22.55 -22.73 3.39
C LEU A 315 23.00 -21.26 3.23
N THR A 316 22.33 -20.33 3.92
CA THR A 316 22.57 -18.88 3.77
C THR A 316 23.76 -18.41 4.59
N ARG A 317 24.77 -17.81 3.94
CA ARG A 317 25.91 -17.17 4.61
C ARG A 317 25.70 -15.69 4.90
N LYS A 318 25.02 -14.93 4.02
CA LYS A 318 24.78 -13.48 4.21
C LYS A 318 23.29 -13.13 4.21
N VAL A 319 22.57 -13.39 3.12
CA VAL A 319 21.18 -12.95 2.94
C VAL A 319 20.29 -14.06 2.36
N LEU A 320 19.16 -14.32 3.02
CA LEU A 320 18.10 -15.18 2.51
C LEU A 320 17.00 -14.31 1.91
N LEU A 321 16.64 -14.57 0.65
CA LEU A 321 15.50 -13.96 -0.02
C LEU A 321 14.30 -14.90 0.15
N VAL A 322 13.21 -14.42 0.73
CA VAL A 322 11.97 -15.20 0.89
C VAL A 322 10.85 -14.48 0.15
N SER A 323 10.16 -15.19 -0.73
CA SER A 323 8.96 -14.64 -1.36
C SER A 323 7.80 -15.63 -1.38
N ALA A 324 6.58 -15.09 -1.27
CA ALA A 324 5.34 -15.81 -1.45
C ALA A 324 4.26 -14.88 -1.99
N GLN A 325 3.20 -15.46 -2.57
CA GLN A 325 2.06 -14.69 -3.06
C GLN A 325 1.23 -14.13 -1.90
N VAL A 326 0.75 -12.90 -2.06
CA VAL A 326 -0.03 -12.19 -1.03
C VAL A 326 -1.44 -11.84 -1.49
N LEU A 327 -2.41 -11.91 -0.56
CA LEU A 327 -3.79 -11.45 -0.80
C LEU A 327 -3.89 -9.92 -0.67
N ILE A 328 -4.60 -9.28 -1.60
CA ILE A 328 -4.93 -7.85 -1.54
C ILE A 328 -6.41 -7.63 -1.85
N ALA A 329 -7.05 -6.67 -1.20
CA ALA A 329 -8.43 -6.30 -1.50
C ALA A 329 -8.48 -5.41 -2.75
N ASP A 330 -8.96 -5.94 -3.88
CA ASP A 330 -9.29 -5.16 -5.07
C ASP A 330 -10.67 -4.47 -4.91
N SER A 331 -10.70 -3.15 -5.10
CA SER A 331 -11.91 -2.33 -5.01
C SER A 331 -13.04 -2.69 -6.01
N THR A 332 -12.70 -3.38 -7.10
CA THR A 332 -13.61 -3.80 -8.18
C THR A 332 -13.90 -5.29 -8.19
N ARG A 333 -12.92 -6.14 -7.85
CA ARG A 333 -13.00 -7.61 -7.96
C ARG A 333 -13.11 -8.35 -6.62
N GLY A 334 -13.03 -7.65 -5.48
CA GLY A 334 -13.06 -8.28 -4.15
C GLY A 334 -11.68 -8.70 -3.67
N VAL A 335 -11.54 -9.81 -2.92
CA VAL A 335 -10.21 -10.30 -2.48
C VAL A 335 -9.52 -10.96 -3.66
N VAL A 336 -8.36 -10.44 -4.08
CA VAL A 336 -7.58 -10.94 -5.21
C VAL A 336 -6.14 -11.13 -4.77
N ALA A 337 -5.53 -12.26 -5.14
CA ALA A 337 -4.09 -12.45 -4.96
C ALA A 337 -3.31 -11.53 -5.90
N TYR A 338 -2.29 -10.85 -5.40
CA TYR A 338 -1.37 -10.08 -6.23
C TYR A 338 -0.46 -11.03 -7.02
N GLU A 339 -0.34 -10.82 -8.34
CA GLU A 339 0.39 -11.65 -9.32
C GLU A 339 -0.28 -13.01 -9.69
N ASP A 340 -1.60 -13.09 -9.54
CA ASP A 340 -2.50 -14.17 -10.02
C ASP A 340 -2.43 -15.50 -9.25
N GLY A 341 -3.58 -15.88 -8.65
CA GLY A 341 -3.88 -17.28 -8.35
C GLY A 341 -5.15 -17.58 -7.54
N VAL A 342 -5.71 -18.76 -7.84
CA VAL A 342 -6.66 -19.66 -7.12
C VAL A 342 -6.21 -21.10 -7.48
N ILE A 343 -6.70 -22.17 -6.82
CA ILE A 343 -6.44 -23.58 -7.21
C ILE A 343 -6.55 -23.70 -8.75
N THR A 344 -5.41 -23.94 -9.39
CA THR A 344 -5.35 -23.89 -10.85
C THR A 344 -5.99 -25.15 -11.43
N THR A 345 -6.48 -25.07 -12.67
CA THR A 345 -6.93 -26.23 -13.47
C THR A 345 -5.85 -27.31 -13.67
N ARG A 346 -4.61 -27.08 -13.17
CA ARG A 346 -3.45 -27.97 -13.21
C ARG A 346 -3.23 -28.77 -11.91
N ASN A 347 -4.16 -28.71 -10.95
CA ASN A 347 -4.13 -29.48 -9.70
C ASN A 347 -2.95 -29.15 -8.76
N THR A 348 -2.58 -27.85 -8.68
CA THR A 348 -1.51 -27.33 -7.81
C THR A 348 -2.09 -26.61 -6.58
N PHE A 349 -1.58 -26.89 -5.38
CA PHE A 349 -1.89 -26.12 -4.17
C PHE A 349 -1.18 -24.76 -4.18
N GLN A 350 -1.89 -23.70 -3.78
CA GLN A 350 -1.30 -22.37 -3.63
C GLN A 350 -1.89 -21.68 -2.39
N LYS A 351 -1.05 -21.45 -1.38
CA LYS A 351 -1.37 -20.62 -0.22
C LYS A 351 -1.03 -19.17 -0.53
N TYR A 352 -2.03 -18.31 -0.37
CA TYR A 352 -1.82 -16.87 -0.29
C TYR A 352 -1.63 -16.45 1.15
N TYR A 353 -0.69 -15.54 1.38
CA TYR A 353 -0.42 -14.97 2.70
C TYR A 353 -0.99 -13.55 2.77
N GLU A 354 -1.39 -13.10 3.95
CA GLU A 354 -1.37 -11.66 4.19
C GLU A 354 0.09 -11.19 4.38
N GLN A 355 0.42 -9.95 4.01
CA GLN A 355 1.81 -9.46 4.09
C GLN A 355 2.38 -9.61 5.51
N GLU A 356 1.59 -9.27 6.53
CA GLU A 356 1.94 -9.40 7.94
C GLU A 356 1.95 -10.85 8.44
N GLU A 357 1.11 -11.72 7.88
CA GLU A 357 1.14 -13.16 8.15
C GLU A 357 2.48 -13.76 7.68
N LEU A 358 2.90 -13.41 6.46
CA LEU A 358 4.17 -13.87 5.89
C LEU A 358 5.35 -13.41 6.74
N LYS A 359 5.39 -12.13 7.13
CA LYS A 359 6.45 -11.61 8.02
C LYS A 359 6.51 -12.39 9.32
N ARG A 360 5.38 -12.49 10.03
CA ARG A 360 5.31 -13.20 11.32
C ARG A 360 5.74 -14.65 11.20
N TYR A 361 5.36 -15.32 10.12
CA TYR A 361 5.78 -16.68 9.85
C TYR A 361 7.30 -16.79 9.70
N ILE A 362 7.92 -15.93 8.89
CA ILE A 362 9.38 -15.91 8.70
C ILE A 362 10.10 -15.61 10.02
N ASP A 363 9.70 -14.55 10.71
CA ASP A 363 10.32 -14.11 11.97
C ASP A 363 10.25 -15.21 13.04
N GLN A 364 9.10 -15.88 13.20
CA GLN A 364 8.90 -16.91 14.21
C GLN A 364 9.67 -18.19 13.90
N VAL A 365 9.80 -18.57 12.63
CA VAL A 365 10.53 -19.79 12.23
C VAL A 365 12.03 -19.58 12.33
N LEU A 366 12.54 -18.42 11.91
CA LEU A 366 13.98 -18.15 11.86
C LEU A 366 14.53 -17.48 13.12
N GLY A 367 13.68 -16.83 13.93
CA GLY A 367 14.10 -16.06 15.09
C GLY A 367 14.85 -14.77 14.75
N VAL A 368 14.68 -14.25 13.53
CA VAL A 368 15.37 -13.05 12.99
C VAL A 368 14.33 -12.11 12.39
N ASP A 369 14.50 -10.79 12.56
CA ASP A 369 13.59 -9.77 12.01
C ASP A 369 13.76 -9.66 10.48
N ALA A 370 12.80 -10.18 9.73
CA ALA A 370 12.77 -10.10 8.27
C ALA A 370 12.45 -8.67 7.80
N ILE A 371 13.17 -8.20 6.79
CA ILE A 371 13.01 -6.85 6.23
C ILE A 371 12.10 -6.91 5.00
N PRO A 372 10.92 -6.26 5.00
CA PRO A 372 10.07 -6.18 3.81
C PRO A 372 10.73 -5.28 2.77
N VAL A 373 10.88 -5.81 1.56
CA VAL A 373 11.47 -5.08 0.42
C VAL A 373 10.39 -4.64 -0.55
N ALA A 374 9.40 -5.51 -0.77
CA ALA A 374 8.21 -5.27 -1.54
C ALA A 374 7.07 -6.20 -1.05
N LEU A 375 5.87 -6.05 -1.61
CA LEU A 375 4.74 -6.94 -1.30
C LEU A 375 5.09 -8.42 -1.51
N GLY A 376 5.00 -9.26 -0.49
CA GLY A 376 5.32 -10.68 -0.56
C GLY A 376 6.80 -11.00 -0.68
N VAL A 377 7.72 -10.03 -0.51
CA VAL A 377 9.18 -10.24 -0.61
C VAL A 377 9.90 -9.69 0.62
N TYR A 378 10.68 -10.56 1.25
CA TYR A 378 11.44 -10.28 2.47
C TYR A 378 12.90 -10.67 2.31
N PHE A 379 13.80 -9.85 2.85
CA PHE A 379 15.22 -10.18 3.01
C PHE A 379 15.52 -10.46 4.48
N VAL A 380 16.24 -11.55 4.74
CA VAL A 380 16.66 -11.95 6.09
C VAL A 380 18.19 -12.00 6.12
N PHE A 381 18.80 -11.18 6.96
CA PHE A 381 20.25 -11.03 7.05
C PHE A 381 20.80 -11.88 8.19
N ARG A 382 21.95 -12.54 7.96
CA ARG A 382 22.70 -13.28 8.98
C ARG A 382 23.38 -12.37 10.00
N ASP A 383 23.87 -11.23 9.53
CA ASP A 383 24.53 -10.21 10.35
C ASP A 383 23.58 -9.02 10.57
N GLU A 384 23.32 -8.71 11.84
CA GLU A 384 22.46 -7.59 12.22
C GLU A 384 23.06 -6.25 11.79
N ALA A 385 24.40 -6.09 11.80
CA ALA A 385 25.02 -4.84 11.36
C ALA A 385 24.78 -4.58 9.87
N GLN A 386 24.85 -5.64 9.04
CA GLN A 386 24.48 -5.57 7.62
C GLN A 386 22.99 -5.27 7.42
N ALA A 387 22.12 -5.88 8.24
CA ALA A 387 20.69 -5.60 8.23
C ALA A 387 20.41 -4.11 8.52
N GLN A 388 21.11 -3.54 9.50
CA GLN A 388 20.97 -2.12 9.86
C GLN A 388 21.53 -1.18 8.80
N LEU A 389 22.68 -1.52 8.19
CA LEU A 389 23.21 -0.77 7.05
C LEU A 389 22.23 -0.76 5.87
N PHE A 390 21.63 -1.91 5.55
CA PHE A 390 20.62 -2.02 4.52
C PHE A 390 19.36 -1.20 4.84
N ARG A 391 18.90 -1.20 6.09
CA ARG A 391 17.77 -0.35 6.52
C ARG A 391 18.11 1.14 6.40
N ALA A 392 19.29 1.56 6.85
CA ALA A 392 19.69 2.96 6.84
C ALA A 392 19.89 3.51 5.41
N SER A 393 20.47 2.72 4.50
CA SER A 393 20.71 3.16 3.12
C SER A 393 19.42 3.49 2.35
N ARG A 394 18.29 2.85 2.69
CA ARG A 394 16.97 3.11 2.09
C ARG A 394 16.42 4.51 2.37
N TYR A 395 16.90 5.17 3.42
CA TYR A 395 16.47 6.50 3.84
C TYR A 395 17.59 7.53 3.70
N ARG A 396 18.58 7.28 2.85
CA ARG A 396 19.64 8.25 2.58
C ARG A 396 19.21 9.20 1.48
N SER A 397 19.38 10.50 1.71
CA SER A 397 19.13 11.49 0.67
C SER A 397 20.34 11.76 -0.22
N ARG A 398 20.09 12.16 -1.47
CA ARG A 398 21.16 12.62 -2.37
C ARG A 398 21.76 13.92 -1.85
N ALA A 399 23.08 13.99 -1.78
CA ALA A 399 23.81 15.22 -1.48
C ALA A 399 24.84 15.46 -2.58
N THR A 400 25.05 16.73 -2.92
CA THR A 400 26.04 17.14 -3.92
C THR A 400 27.14 17.91 -3.22
N THR A 401 28.38 17.58 -3.53
CA THR A 401 29.53 18.31 -3.01
C THR A 401 29.44 19.78 -3.43
N PRO A 402 29.55 20.74 -2.50
CA PRO A 402 29.49 22.17 -2.78
C PRO A 402 30.41 22.59 -3.91
N ARG A 403 29.90 23.44 -4.81
CA ARG A 403 30.67 23.91 -5.97
C ARG A 403 31.73 24.90 -5.52
N VAL A 404 32.91 24.80 -6.14
CA VAL A 404 33.99 25.77 -5.96
C VAL A 404 33.59 27.08 -6.64
N ARG A 405 33.35 28.13 -5.85
CA ARG A 405 32.86 29.44 -6.30
C ARG A 405 34.00 30.41 -6.62
N SER A 406 35.16 30.20 -6.02
CA SER A 406 36.31 31.11 -6.10
C SER A 406 37.53 30.38 -6.64
N ARG A 407 38.18 30.96 -7.67
CA ARG A 407 39.51 30.53 -8.14
C ARG A 407 40.58 31.00 -7.17
N ILE A 408 40.81 30.21 -6.13
CA ILE A 408 41.89 30.44 -5.16
C ILE A 408 43.03 29.52 -5.57
N LYS A 409 44.17 30.09 -5.99
CA LYS A 409 45.37 29.31 -6.40
C LYS A 409 45.71 28.21 -5.39
N ARG A 410 45.68 28.57 -4.10
CA ARG A 410 45.95 27.65 -2.99
C ARG A 410 44.94 26.49 -2.88
N PHE A 411 43.72 26.60 -3.40
CA PHE A 411 42.81 25.46 -3.45
C PHE A 411 43.02 24.64 -4.73
N GLU A 412 43.22 25.31 -5.87
CA GLU A 412 43.48 24.67 -7.17
C GLU A 412 44.69 23.72 -7.10
N ASP A 413 45.77 24.16 -6.45
CA ASP A 413 47.01 23.38 -6.30
C ASP A 413 46.83 22.06 -5.51
N TYR A 414 45.78 21.98 -4.67
CA TYR A 414 45.52 20.82 -3.80
C TYR A 414 44.14 20.18 -4.03
N GLN A 415 43.47 20.52 -5.13
CA GLN A 415 42.09 20.07 -5.37
C GLN A 415 41.99 18.54 -5.41
N GLU A 416 42.94 17.86 -6.05
CA GLU A 416 42.95 16.39 -6.12
C GLU A 416 43.17 15.75 -4.75
N LEU A 417 44.06 16.32 -3.93
CA LEU A 417 44.35 15.85 -2.58
C LEU A 417 43.17 16.09 -1.61
N LEU A 418 42.43 17.18 -1.78
CA LEU A 418 41.30 17.55 -0.93
C LEU A 418 39.96 16.94 -1.39
N ALA A 419 39.85 16.47 -2.63
CA ALA A 419 38.62 15.89 -3.17
C ALA A 419 38.11 14.68 -2.37
N PRO A 420 38.95 13.72 -1.89
CA PRO A 420 38.50 12.65 -1.01
C PRO A 420 37.88 13.14 0.31
N LEU A 421 38.45 14.18 0.92
CA LEU A 421 37.91 14.78 2.14
C LEU A 421 36.56 15.48 1.88
N MET A 422 36.44 16.19 0.75
CA MET A 422 35.18 16.78 0.31
C MET A 422 34.11 15.70 0.07
N ALA A 423 34.46 14.63 -0.63
CA ALA A 423 33.56 13.51 -0.90
C ALA A 423 33.12 12.81 0.38
N PHE A 424 34.05 12.58 1.32
CA PHE A 424 33.73 12.01 2.63
C PHE A 424 32.74 12.88 3.39
N PHE A 425 32.98 14.20 3.46
CA PHE A 425 32.10 15.11 4.16
C PHE A 425 30.72 15.17 3.49
N THR A 426 30.64 15.22 2.16
CA THR A 426 29.37 15.12 1.42
C THR A 426 28.62 13.83 1.74
N GLU A 427 29.35 12.73 1.87
CA GLU A 427 28.76 11.45 2.16
C GLU A 427 28.31 11.34 3.61
N ARG A 428 29.08 11.80 4.60
CA ARG A 428 28.81 11.57 6.03
C ARG A 428 28.21 12.76 6.78
N GLY A 429 28.37 13.98 6.28
CA GLY A 429 27.97 15.22 6.96
C GLY A 429 28.80 15.55 8.19
N ARG A 430 29.99 14.94 8.31
CA ARG A 430 30.93 15.12 9.43
C ARG A 430 32.36 14.90 8.96
N PHE A 431 33.31 15.27 9.80
CA PHE A 431 34.72 14.96 9.59
C PHE A 431 35.01 13.45 9.78
N PRO A 432 36.01 12.90 9.05
CA PRO A 432 36.50 11.54 9.29
C PRO A 432 37.02 11.39 10.71
N SER A 433 36.69 10.25 11.33
CA SER A 433 37.42 9.71 12.48
C SER A 433 38.65 8.96 11.97
N LYS A 434 39.62 8.72 12.86
CA LYS A 434 40.91 8.11 12.52
C LYS A 434 40.73 6.79 11.75
N GLY A 435 41.33 6.68 10.57
CA GLY A 435 41.30 5.48 9.74
C GLY A 435 40.08 5.34 8.82
N GLU A 436 39.15 6.30 8.80
CA GLU A 436 38.02 6.30 7.85
C GLU A 436 38.37 6.93 6.50
N LEU A 437 39.46 7.72 6.42
CA LEU A 437 39.92 8.34 5.20
C LEU A 437 41.32 7.81 4.84
N PRO A 438 41.48 7.04 3.75
CA PRO A 438 42.79 6.50 3.35
C PRO A 438 43.86 7.57 3.13
N GLN A 439 43.48 8.76 2.65
CA GLN A 439 44.36 9.89 2.38
C GLN A 439 44.66 10.75 3.63
N GLU A 440 44.26 10.32 4.83
CA GLU A 440 44.43 11.10 6.07
C GLU A 440 45.89 11.52 6.29
N ASP A 441 46.85 10.60 6.17
CA ASP A 441 48.28 10.88 6.39
C ASP A 441 48.87 11.86 5.36
N GLU A 442 48.44 11.79 4.10
CA GLU A 442 48.88 12.69 3.03
C GLU A 442 48.35 14.11 3.26
N ILE A 443 47.07 14.23 3.62
CA ILE A 443 46.44 15.52 3.91
C ILE A 443 47.05 16.15 5.17
N ASP A 444 47.28 15.35 6.21
CA ASP A 444 47.87 15.86 7.46
C ASP A 444 49.34 16.27 7.29
N SER A 445 50.09 15.64 6.38
CA SER A 445 51.46 16.05 6.06
C SER A 445 51.52 17.47 5.44
N GLU A 446 50.56 17.82 4.57
CA GLU A 446 50.50 19.12 3.91
C GLU A 446 49.82 20.21 4.75
N PHE A 447 48.75 19.88 5.47
CA PHE A 447 47.89 20.86 6.16
C PHE A 447 47.96 20.79 7.69
N GLY A 448 48.62 19.76 8.23
CA GLY A 448 48.77 19.47 9.66
C GLY A 448 47.57 18.77 10.30
N THR A 449 46.34 19.06 9.86
CA THR A 449 45.11 18.38 10.32
C THR A 449 44.03 18.44 9.24
N LEU A 450 43.14 17.44 9.18
CA LEU A 450 41.94 17.46 8.33
C LEU A 450 41.08 18.73 8.51
N ARG A 451 40.97 19.27 9.73
CA ARG A 451 40.22 20.51 9.99
C ARG A 451 40.85 21.72 9.31
N ARG A 452 42.18 21.82 9.32
CA ARG A 452 42.91 22.90 8.64
C ARG A 452 42.82 22.75 7.12
N ALA A 453 42.91 21.53 6.61
CA ALA A 453 42.66 21.23 5.19
C ALA A 453 41.26 21.70 4.77
N PHE A 454 40.24 21.45 5.60
CA PHE A 454 38.88 21.89 5.33
C PHE A 454 38.67 23.41 5.40
N GLN A 455 39.47 24.14 6.18
CA GLN A 455 39.46 25.61 6.11
C GLN A 455 39.87 26.12 4.73
N VAL A 456 40.76 25.42 4.02
CA VAL A 456 41.11 25.77 2.63
C VAL A 456 39.93 25.48 1.69
N ILE A 457 39.22 24.37 1.89
CA ILE A 457 37.97 24.06 1.16
C ILE A 457 36.93 25.17 1.37
N LEU A 458 36.74 25.64 2.61
CA LEU A 458 35.77 26.69 2.94
C LEU A 458 36.12 28.07 2.35
N GLN A 459 37.40 28.34 2.08
CA GLN A 459 37.76 29.57 1.35
C GLN A 459 37.26 29.54 -0.10
N ALA A 460 37.16 28.35 -0.69
CA ALA A 460 36.81 28.15 -2.09
C ALA A 460 35.33 27.75 -2.32
N THR A 461 34.60 27.38 -1.27
CA THR A 461 33.22 26.86 -1.29
C THR A 461 32.31 27.65 -0.35
N ASN A 462 31.01 27.32 -0.32
CA ASN A 462 30.04 27.95 0.58
C ASN A 462 29.84 27.12 1.86
N LEU A 463 30.09 27.72 3.03
CA LEU A 463 29.89 27.08 4.33
C LEU A 463 28.44 26.58 4.52
N GLN A 464 27.45 27.37 4.10
CA GLN A 464 26.04 27.03 4.28
C GLN A 464 25.68 25.69 3.60
N GLU A 465 26.25 25.42 2.42
CA GLU A 465 25.98 24.17 1.69
C GLU A 465 26.55 22.94 2.45
N TRP A 466 27.66 23.10 3.18
CA TRP A 466 28.21 22.03 4.03
C TRP A 466 27.39 21.81 5.31
N GLU A 467 26.86 22.88 5.90
CA GLU A 467 25.94 22.79 7.05
C GLU A 467 24.62 22.13 6.65
N GLU A 468 24.08 22.45 5.48
CA GLU A 468 22.91 21.80 4.88
C GLU A 468 23.13 20.30 4.66
N ILE A 469 24.32 19.88 4.21
CA ILE A 469 24.69 18.46 4.11
C ILE A 469 24.65 17.80 5.49
N SER A 470 25.22 18.45 6.50
CA SER A 470 25.26 17.94 7.87
C SER A 470 23.85 17.77 8.45
N GLU A 471 22.98 18.77 8.25
CA GLU A 471 21.56 18.71 8.62
C GLU A 471 20.82 17.61 7.87
N LYS A 472 21.04 17.47 6.56
CA LYS A 472 20.44 16.42 5.75
C LYS A 472 20.81 15.02 6.25
N ARG A 473 22.07 14.80 6.64
CA ARG A 473 22.52 13.52 7.22
C ARG A 473 21.95 13.27 8.61
N ARG A 474 21.79 14.32 9.42
CA ARG A 474 21.07 14.24 10.70
C ARG A 474 19.62 13.81 10.47
N GLN A 475 18.92 14.42 9.52
CA GLN A 475 17.55 14.08 9.18
C GLN A 475 17.42 12.64 8.64
N ASP A 476 18.32 12.19 7.77
CA ASP A 476 18.36 10.80 7.28
C ASP A 476 18.46 9.79 8.43
N LEU A 477 19.37 10.04 9.38
CA LEU A 477 19.52 9.21 10.58
C LEU A 477 18.29 9.27 11.49
N MET A 478 17.66 10.44 11.63
CA MET A 478 16.41 10.58 12.39
C MET A 478 15.28 9.75 11.78
N VAL A 479 15.07 9.82 10.45
CA VAL A 479 14.07 9.01 9.75
C VAL A 479 14.34 7.52 9.99
N TYR A 480 15.59 7.08 9.82
CA TYR A 480 15.99 5.70 10.07
C TYR A 480 15.74 5.24 11.52
N LEU A 481 16.14 6.03 12.52
CA LEU A 481 15.96 5.71 13.94
C LEU A 481 14.49 5.75 14.36
N ALA A 482 13.71 6.67 13.81
CA ALA A 482 12.27 6.80 14.03
C ALA A 482 11.55 5.55 13.52
N LEU A 483 11.82 5.16 12.28
CA LEU A 483 11.25 3.95 11.68
C LEU A 483 11.71 2.69 12.42
N SER A 484 12.90 2.70 13.01
CA SER A 484 13.41 1.54 13.78
C SER A 484 12.63 1.25 15.06
N GLN A 485 11.73 2.15 15.47
CA GLN A 485 10.81 1.93 16.58
C GLN A 485 9.70 0.90 16.27
N PHE A 486 9.33 0.68 15.01
CA PHE A 486 8.28 -0.29 14.63
C PHE A 486 8.69 -1.75 14.82
N SER A 487 9.98 -2.04 15.00
CA SER A 487 10.47 -3.37 15.38
C SER A 487 11.31 -3.27 16.65
N HIS A 488 12.60 -3.61 16.58
CA HIS A 488 13.53 -3.40 17.67
C HIS A 488 14.50 -2.29 17.29
N ARG A 489 14.49 -1.18 18.05
CA ARG A 489 15.49 -0.13 17.87
C ARG A 489 16.86 -0.70 18.24
N PRO A 490 17.85 -0.71 17.32
CA PRO A 490 19.14 -1.34 17.56
C PRO A 490 19.89 -0.64 18.69
N LYS A 491 20.72 -1.36 19.44
CA LYS A 491 21.65 -0.70 20.37
C LYS A 491 22.80 -0.10 19.56
N LEU A 492 23.48 0.91 20.10
CA LEU A 492 24.61 1.54 19.43
C LEU A 492 25.67 0.53 18.96
N ARG A 493 25.94 -0.51 19.76
CA ARG A 493 26.92 -1.56 19.43
C ARG A 493 26.50 -2.49 18.28
N ASP A 494 25.20 -2.54 17.98
CA ASP A 494 24.64 -3.37 16.91
C ASP A 494 24.72 -2.64 15.55
N LEU A 495 25.10 -1.35 15.56
CA LEU A 495 25.33 -0.54 14.37
C LEU A 495 26.76 -0.68 13.88
N ALA A 496 26.96 -0.58 12.56
CA ALA A 496 28.30 -0.53 11.97
C ALA A 496 29.14 0.62 12.55
N PRO A 497 30.47 0.45 12.75
CA PRO A 497 31.32 1.43 13.42
C PRO A 497 31.18 2.85 12.86
N GLU A 498 31.07 2.97 11.54
CA GLU A 498 30.97 4.25 10.86
C GLU A 498 29.64 4.96 11.17
N VAL A 499 28.54 4.21 11.32
CA VAL A 499 27.24 4.75 11.74
C VAL A 499 27.29 5.17 13.21
N GLN A 500 28.05 4.46 14.05
CA GLN A 500 28.25 4.89 15.45
C GLN A 500 28.97 6.24 15.51
N GLU A 501 29.99 6.43 14.68
CA GLU A 501 30.71 7.71 14.55
C GLU A 501 29.83 8.81 13.95
N ASP A 502 28.99 8.47 12.95
CA ASP A 502 27.98 9.39 12.40
C ASP A 502 27.06 9.94 13.51
N ILE A 503 26.52 9.05 14.35
CA ILE A 503 25.61 9.45 15.43
C ILE A 503 26.32 10.29 16.49
N LYS A 504 27.54 9.90 16.90
CA LYS A 504 28.32 10.67 17.89
C LYS A 504 28.62 12.07 17.39
N ALA A 505 29.07 12.22 16.15
CA ALA A 505 29.44 13.53 15.62
C ALA A 505 28.22 14.43 15.34
N LEU A 506 27.11 13.87 14.84
CA LEU A 506 25.93 14.64 14.41
C LEU A 506 24.94 14.97 15.53
N PHE A 507 24.92 14.18 16.60
CA PHE A 507 23.97 14.31 17.71
C PHE A 507 24.63 14.36 19.10
N GLY A 508 25.95 14.15 19.19
CA GLY A 508 26.68 14.02 20.45
C GLY A 508 26.52 12.63 21.09
N THR A 509 25.27 12.18 21.30
CA THR A 509 24.98 10.88 21.92
C THR A 509 23.88 10.11 21.18
N TYR A 510 23.96 8.77 21.24
CA TYR A 510 22.91 7.89 20.72
C TYR A 510 21.54 8.16 21.36
N LYS A 511 21.51 8.46 22.66
CA LYS A 511 20.29 8.79 23.39
C LYS A 511 19.63 10.05 22.82
N GLN A 512 20.41 11.10 22.53
CA GLN A 512 19.87 12.33 21.95
C GLN A 512 19.31 12.08 20.54
N ALA A 513 20.00 11.29 19.72
CA ALA A 513 19.52 10.92 18.39
C ALA A 513 18.16 10.20 18.46
N CYS A 514 18.01 9.28 19.42
CA CYS A 514 16.74 8.58 19.66
C CYS A 514 15.61 9.52 20.09
N VAL A 515 15.88 10.43 21.03
CA VAL A 515 14.88 11.41 21.51
C VAL A 515 14.40 12.29 20.34
N ASN A 516 15.32 12.78 19.51
CA ASN A 516 14.97 13.58 18.35
C ASN A 516 14.12 12.78 17.35
N ALA A 517 14.48 11.52 17.10
CA ALA A 517 13.72 10.63 16.24
C ALA A 517 12.32 10.30 16.78
N ASP A 518 12.17 10.14 18.11
CA ASP A 518 10.89 9.90 18.76
C ASP A 518 9.95 11.11 18.65
N ILE A 519 10.49 12.31 18.86
CA ILE A 519 9.74 13.57 18.65
C ILE A 519 9.26 13.64 17.20
N MET A 520 10.14 13.35 16.24
CA MET A 520 9.79 13.35 14.82
C MET A 520 8.70 12.32 14.48
N LEU A 521 8.76 11.12 15.06
CA LEU A 521 7.75 10.08 14.89
C LEU A 521 6.40 10.49 15.48
N LEU A 522 6.37 11.14 16.63
CA LEU A 522 5.14 11.68 17.21
C LEU A 522 4.52 12.77 16.32
N THR A 523 5.37 13.66 15.78
CA THR A 523 4.95 14.73 14.87
C THR A 523 4.30 14.19 13.59
N VAL A 524 4.76 13.04 13.07
CA VAL A 524 4.22 12.45 11.84
C VAL A 524 2.73 12.08 11.94
N GLY A 525 2.22 11.89 13.15
CA GLY A 525 0.80 11.59 13.41
C GLY A 525 -0.13 12.81 13.30
N ASN A 526 0.42 14.02 13.20
CA ASN A 526 -0.36 15.26 13.07
C ASN A 526 -0.58 15.58 11.58
N LEU A 527 -1.83 15.43 11.10
CA LEU A 527 -2.16 15.60 9.69
C LEU A 527 -2.09 17.06 9.24
N GLU A 528 -2.30 18.04 10.14
CA GLU A 528 -2.15 19.46 9.83
C GLU A 528 -0.69 19.79 9.46
N ILE A 529 0.28 19.25 10.21
CA ILE A 529 1.70 19.41 9.92
C ILE A 529 2.07 18.71 8.61
N ILE A 530 1.59 17.49 8.38
CA ILE A 530 1.81 16.78 7.10
C ILE A 530 1.23 17.55 5.92
N GLN A 531 0.05 18.17 6.10
CA GLN A 531 -0.54 19.04 5.09
C GLN A 531 0.33 20.26 4.81
N GLU A 532 0.85 20.92 5.85
CA GLU A 532 1.77 22.06 5.70
C GLU A 532 3.05 21.66 4.94
N CYS A 533 3.69 20.55 5.33
CA CYS A 533 4.85 20.00 4.62
C CYS A 533 4.51 19.71 3.14
N CYS A 534 3.32 19.17 2.86
CA CYS A 534 2.87 18.92 1.49
C CYS A 534 2.72 20.21 0.67
N GLN A 535 2.15 21.28 1.25
CA GLN A 535 1.96 22.56 0.56
C GLN A 535 3.28 23.32 0.37
N ASN A 536 4.19 23.24 1.35
CA ASN A 536 5.49 23.90 1.32
C ASN A 536 6.55 23.10 0.53
N SER A 537 6.25 21.86 0.12
CA SER A 537 7.20 21.03 -0.63
C SER A 537 7.70 21.76 -1.90
N PRO A 538 9.01 21.87 -2.13
CA PRO A 538 9.54 22.52 -3.34
C PRO A 538 9.32 21.67 -4.60
N ILE A 539 8.94 20.40 -4.43
CA ILE A 539 8.73 19.43 -5.49
C ILE A 539 7.41 18.70 -5.30
N GLY A 540 6.79 18.32 -6.42
CA GLY A 540 5.55 17.56 -6.45
C GLY A 540 4.37 18.38 -6.94
N LYS A 541 3.40 17.68 -7.54
CA LYS A 541 2.13 18.25 -7.94
C LYS A 541 1.23 18.41 -6.73
N LYS A 542 1.04 19.66 -6.30
CA LYS A 542 0.21 20.04 -5.15
C LYS A 542 -1.26 20.15 -5.58
N LEU A 543 -2.13 19.45 -4.87
CA LEU A 543 -3.58 19.53 -4.99
C LEU A 543 -4.19 19.83 -3.62
N PRO A 544 -5.46 20.29 -3.55
CA PRO A 544 -6.07 20.71 -2.29
C PRO A 544 -6.04 19.66 -1.17
N ASN A 545 -6.03 18.37 -1.51
CA ASN A 545 -6.07 17.27 -0.55
C ASN A 545 -4.89 16.29 -0.68
N SER A 546 -3.87 16.61 -1.50
CA SER A 546 -2.77 15.68 -1.74
C SER A 546 -1.54 16.30 -2.37
N LEU A 547 -0.37 15.75 -2.05
CA LEU A 547 0.87 15.94 -2.80
C LEU A 547 1.19 14.68 -3.60
N TRP A 548 1.57 14.85 -4.87
CA TRP A 548 1.98 13.75 -5.74
C TRP A 548 3.42 13.96 -6.17
N VAL A 549 4.24 12.93 -6.08
CA VAL A 549 5.66 12.97 -6.47
C VAL A 549 6.03 11.70 -7.19
N HIS A 550 7.04 11.77 -8.05
CA HIS A 550 7.69 10.59 -8.56
C HIS A 550 8.56 9.96 -7.46
N ILE A 551 8.71 8.63 -7.47
CA ILE A 551 9.49 7.91 -6.45
C ILE A 551 10.95 8.37 -6.38
N SER A 552 11.52 8.82 -7.51
CA SER A 552 12.86 9.40 -7.55
C SER A 552 13.01 10.69 -6.74
N ALA A 553 11.92 11.42 -6.50
CA ALA A 553 11.90 12.67 -5.76
C ALA A 553 11.68 12.46 -4.25
N LEU A 554 11.33 11.25 -3.80
CA LEU A 554 11.01 10.96 -2.40
C LEU A 554 12.11 11.43 -1.43
N GLN A 555 13.37 11.18 -1.77
CA GLN A 555 14.50 11.55 -0.91
C GLN A 555 14.83 13.05 -0.92
N SER A 556 14.16 13.84 -1.76
CA SER A 556 14.25 15.30 -1.79
C SER A 556 13.13 15.99 -1.02
N LEU A 557 12.17 15.22 -0.49
CA LEU A 557 11.08 15.75 0.33
C LEU A 557 11.52 16.08 1.74
N ASP A 558 10.69 16.86 2.42
CA ASP A 558 10.74 17.08 3.86
C ASP A 558 10.88 15.75 4.61
N PRO A 559 11.75 15.65 5.63
CA PRO A 559 11.98 14.42 6.36
C PRO A 559 10.69 13.85 7.01
N LEU A 560 9.71 14.68 7.39
CA LEU A 560 8.42 14.20 7.89
C LEU A 560 7.62 13.47 6.81
N LEU A 561 7.62 13.94 5.56
CA LEU A 561 6.97 13.24 4.45
C LEU A 561 7.69 11.92 4.14
N ARG A 562 9.01 11.91 4.21
CA ARG A 562 9.82 10.70 4.06
C ARG A 562 9.53 9.68 5.15
N LEU A 563 9.40 10.13 6.40
CA LEU A 563 9.01 9.31 7.54
C LEU A 563 7.58 8.77 7.39
N TYR A 564 6.66 9.62 6.96
CA TYR A 564 5.25 9.25 6.72
C TYR A 564 5.13 8.15 5.64
N GLU A 565 5.86 8.28 4.52
CA GLU A 565 5.98 7.22 3.51
C GLU A 565 6.67 5.97 4.08
N GLY A 566 7.74 6.16 4.85
CA GLY A 566 8.49 5.12 5.50
C GLY A 566 7.66 4.26 6.45
N CYS A 567 6.66 4.83 7.14
CA CYS A 567 5.75 4.09 8.01
C CYS A 567 4.97 3.01 7.23
N ALA A 568 4.61 3.31 5.98
CA ALA A 568 3.93 2.38 5.09
C ALA A 568 4.90 1.38 4.47
N SER A 569 5.98 1.89 3.85
CA SER A 569 6.91 1.05 3.09
C SER A 569 7.76 0.13 3.97
N ARG A 570 8.00 0.49 5.24
CA ARG A 570 8.66 -0.39 6.22
C ARG A 570 7.77 -1.51 6.71
N THR A 571 6.47 -1.31 6.76
CA THR A 571 5.55 -2.28 7.38
C THR A 571 4.98 -3.22 6.34
N ILE A 572 4.51 -2.66 5.22
CA ILE A 572 3.84 -3.39 4.15
C ILE A 572 4.75 -3.55 2.93
N GLY A 573 5.64 -2.60 2.67
CA GLY A 573 6.39 -2.52 1.41
C GLY A 573 5.71 -1.60 0.39
N ARG A 574 6.46 -1.26 -0.66
CA ARG A 574 5.92 -0.50 -1.81
C ARG A 574 5.33 -1.46 -2.84
N LEU A 575 4.43 -0.93 -3.66
CA LEU A 575 4.11 -1.53 -4.95
C LEU A 575 5.37 -1.42 -5.84
N GLU A 576 5.92 -2.54 -6.30
CA GLU A 576 7.22 -2.59 -6.99
C GLU A 576 7.30 -1.65 -8.19
N GLU A 577 6.28 -1.69 -9.05
CA GLU A 577 6.27 -0.91 -10.28
C GLU A 577 5.87 0.55 -10.06
N ALA A 578 5.44 0.93 -8.85
CA ALA A 578 4.93 2.26 -8.60
C ALA A 578 6.01 3.32 -8.85
N ASN A 579 5.69 4.23 -9.76
CA ASN A 579 6.53 5.37 -10.07
C ASN A 579 6.01 6.64 -9.42
N ILE A 580 4.75 6.71 -9.00
CA ILE A 580 4.17 7.88 -8.33
C ILE A 580 3.72 7.53 -6.90
N ILE A 581 4.03 8.43 -5.97
CA ILE A 581 3.59 8.40 -4.56
C ILE A 581 2.63 9.57 -4.35
N LYS A 582 1.46 9.26 -3.78
CA LYS A 582 0.45 10.25 -3.39
C LYS A 582 0.31 10.28 -1.88
N PHE A 583 0.65 11.42 -1.29
CA PHE A 583 0.37 11.76 0.10
C PHE A 583 -1.04 12.32 0.20
N HIS A 584 -1.86 11.78 1.09
CA HIS A 584 -3.19 12.33 1.38
C HIS A 584 -3.08 13.27 2.58
N THR A 585 -3.58 14.50 2.46
CA THR A 585 -3.44 15.49 3.53
C THR A 585 -4.60 15.48 4.52
N LYS A 586 -5.75 14.88 4.15
CA LYS A 586 -6.97 14.84 4.98
C LYS A 586 -7.23 13.50 5.67
N SER A 587 -6.42 12.50 5.39
CA SER A 587 -6.56 11.17 5.95
C SER A 587 -5.20 10.52 6.05
N ALA A 588 -4.98 9.71 7.09
CA ALA A 588 -3.76 8.95 7.32
C ALA A 588 -3.57 7.81 6.29
N LYS A 589 -3.40 8.17 5.02
CA LYS A 589 -3.26 7.26 3.89
C LYS A 589 -2.09 7.66 3.01
N ILE A 590 -1.55 6.67 2.33
CA ILE A 590 -0.61 6.85 1.23
C ILE A 590 -1.05 6.00 0.04
N SER A 591 -0.79 6.46 -1.18
CA SER A 591 -1.04 5.66 -2.37
C SER A 591 0.21 5.54 -3.24
N TYR A 592 0.45 4.33 -3.70
CA TYR A 592 1.43 4.01 -4.73
C TYR A 592 0.68 3.79 -6.05
N LEU A 593 1.09 4.51 -7.08
CA LEU A 593 0.43 4.55 -8.38
C LEU A 593 1.45 4.14 -9.45
N TYR A 594 1.06 3.23 -10.34
CA TYR A 594 1.89 2.79 -11.44
C TYR A 594 1.34 3.29 -12.77
N TYR A 595 2.15 4.12 -13.43
CA TYR A 595 1.92 4.60 -14.79
C TYR A 595 2.95 3.94 -15.73
N PRO A 596 2.62 2.86 -16.46
CA PRO A 596 3.52 2.26 -17.42
C PRO A 596 4.03 3.28 -18.42
N ASN A 597 5.25 3.08 -18.93
CA ASN A 597 5.83 3.95 -19.95
C ASN A 597 5.94 5.43 -19.51
N PHE A 598 6.10 5.70 -18.20
CA PHE A 598 6.16 7.06 -17.65
C PHE A 598 7.12 8.00 -18.41
N ASP A 599 8.28 7.49 -18.84
CA ASP A 599 9.29 8.27 -19.57
C ASP A 599 9.01 8.40 -21.07
N THR A 600 8.30 7.46 -21.68
CA THR A 600 8.13 7.39 -23.14
C THR A 600 6.77 7.91 -23.60
N ASP A 601 5.70 7.67 -22.84
CA ASP A 601 4.37 8.21 -23.08
C ASP A 601 4.22 9.59 -22.42
N PRO A 602 3.92 10.66 -23.17
CA PRO A 602 3.63 11.99 -22.61
C PRO A 602 2.53 12.00 -21.54
N HIS A 603 1.50 11.17 -21.71
CA HIS A 603 0.26 11.17 -20.92
C HIS A 603 -0.11 9.73 -20.54
N PRO A 604 0.72 9.05 -19.74
CA PRO A 604 0.52 7.65 -19.42
C PRO A 604 -0.77 7.47 -18.63
N ILE A 605 -1.47 6.38 -18.89
CA ILE A 605 -2.65 5.98 -18.14
C ILE A 605 -2.27 5.24 -16.86
N LEU A 606 -3.07 5.40 -15.81
CA LEU A 606 -2.88 4.67 -14.57
C LEU A 606 -3.20 3.20 -14.83
N LYS A 607 -2.25 2.31 -14.52
CA LYS A 607 -2.45 0.86 -14.63
C LYS A 607 -2.90 0.26 -13.31
N THR A 608 -2.16 0.55 -12.24
CA THR A 608 -2.45 -0.02 -10.92
C THR A 608 -2.30 1.01 -9.81
N CYS A 609 -3.13 0.88 -8.79
CA CYS A 609 -3.09 1.71 -7.60
C CYS A 609 -3.15 0.84 -6.34
N MET A 610 -2.24 1.09 -5.41
CA MET A 610 -2.23 0.51 -4.07
C MET A 610 -2.40 1.64 -3.06
N ILE A 611 -3.34 1.50 -2.13
CA ILE A 611 -3.64 2.47 -1.07
C ILE A 611 -3.45 1.78 0.26
N ILE A 612 -2.64 2.37 1.14
CA ILE A 612 -2.41 1.88 2.49
C ILE A 612 -3.00 2.90 3.47
N ASN A 613 -3.88 2.43 4.36
CA ASN A 613 -4.29 3.18 5.53
C ASN A 613 -3.27 2.96 6.65
N LEU A 614 -2.66 4.03 7.16
CA LEU A 614 -1.58 3.94 8.14
C LEU A 614 -2.06 3.62 9.56
N GLN A 615 -3.37 3.74 9.83
CA GLN A 615 -3.94 3.49 11.14
C GLN A 615 -4.20 2.00 11.42
N ASP A 616 -4.70 1.28 10.41
CA ASP A 616 -5.08 -0.13 10.49
C ASP A 616 -4.27 -1.02 9.53
N LEU A 617 -3.33 -0.43 8.79
CA LEU A 617 -2.50 -1.07 7.77
C LEU A 617 -3.29 -1.75 6.64
N HIS A 618 -4.58 -1.44 6.52
CA HIS A 618 -5.43 -2.02 5.48
C HIS A 618 -4.96 -1.59 4.09
N VAL A 619 -4.67 -2.58 3.25
CA VAL A 619 -4.24 -2.39 1.87
C VAL A 619 -5.43 -2.55 0.93
N SER A 620 -5.71 -1.51 0.15
CA SER A 620 -6.65 -1.56 -0.98
C SER A 620 -5.88 -1.49 -2.29
N TYR A 621 -6.32 -2.24 -3.28
CA TYR A 621 -5.72 -2.29 -4.61
C TYR A 621 -6.78 -2.00 -5.67
N ARG A 622 -6.34 -1.49 -6.81
CA ARG A 622 -7.18 -1.33 -7.99
C ARG A 622 -6.34 -1.51 -9.24
N ASP A 623 -6.77 -2.42 -10.08
CA ASP A 623 -6.31 -2.59 -11.45
C ASP A 623 -7.22 -1.81 -12.40
N TYR A 624 -6.62 -1.12 -13.36
CA TYR A 624 -7.28 -0.34 -14.40
C TYR A 624 -7.10 -0.95 -15.80
N ASP A 625 -6.47 -2.13 -15.94
CA ASP A 625 -6.24 -2.79 -17.24
C ASP A 625 -7.53 -3.06 -18.01
N THR A 626 -8.65 -3.30 -17.31
CA THR A 626 -9.98 -3.50 -17.90
C THR A 626 -10.87 -2.27 -17.87
N ASP A 627 -10.34 -1.10 -17.48
CA ASP A 627 -11.08 0.15 -17.45
C ASP A 627 -11.05 0.80 -18.84
N ASP A 628 -12.22 1.04 -19.44
CA ASP A 628 -12.33 1.69 -20.75
C ASP A 628 -11.88 3.16 -20.73
N ASN A 629 -11.85 3.77 -19.54
CA ASN A 629 -11.54 5.18 -19.36
C ASN A 629 -10.63 5.42 -18.16
N PRO A 630 -9.37 4.94 -18.18
CA PRO A 630 -8.48 5.04 -17.03
C PRO A 630 -8.03 6.49 -16.77
N PRO A 631 -7.65 6.83 -15.52
CA PRO A 631 -7.05 8.12 -15.20
C PRO A 631 -5.77 8.40 -15.99
N VAL A 632 -5.55 9.65 -16.38
CA VAL A 632 -4.38 10.10 -17.14
C VAL A 632 -3.46 10.96 -16.27
N LEU A 633 -2.15 10.76 -16.41
CA LEU A 633 -1.16 11.61 -15.75
C LEU A 633 -0.82 12.83 -16.58
N HIS A 634 -0.79 13.98 -15.92
CA HIS A 634 -0.34 15.27 -16.47
C HIS A 634 0.61 15.96 -15.48
N TYR A 635 1.34 16.98 -15.95
CA TYR A 635 2.33 17.75 -15.16
C TYR A 635 3.47 16.88 -14.64
N LYS A 636 4.11 16.10 -15.52
CA LYS A 636 5.21 15.19 -15.12
C LYS A 636 6.46 15.92 -14.67
N ASP A 637 6.70 17.11 -15.19
CA ASP A 637 7.74 18.03 -14.76
C ASP A 637 7.62 18.37 -13.28
N ALA A 638 6.41 18.66 -12.80
CA ALA A 638 6.16 18.93 -11.38
C ALA A 638 6.39 17.71 -10.47
N LEU A 639 6.37 16.49 -11.00
CA LEU A 639 6.51 15.24 -10.22
C LEU A 639 7.98 14.86 -9.98
N VAL A 640 8.91 15.34 -10.81
CA VAL A 640 10.32 14.93 -10.79
C VAL A 640 11.23 16.11 -10.43
N THR A 641 12.46 15.80 -10.00
CA THR A 641 13.48 16.82 -9.69
C THR A 641 14.09 17.38 -10.98
N SER A 642 14.70 18.56 -10.90
CA SER A 642 15.33 19.22 -12.05
C SER A 642 16.53 18.45 -12.64
N ASP A 643 17.16 17.55 -11.87
CA ASP A 643 18.21 16.63 -12.31
C ASP A 643 17.67 15.35 -12.97
N TYR A 644 16.34 15.16 -13.04
CA TYR A 644 15.75 14.01 -13.72
C TYR A 644 16.07 14.07 -15.23
N PRO A 645 16.54 12.97 -15.86
CA PRO A 645 17.06 13.01 -17.23
C PRO A 645 16.11 13.60 -18.28
N LEU A 646 14.80 13.47 -18.09
CA LEU A 646 13.77 13.98 -18.99
C LEU A 646 13.05 15.24 -18.49
N TYR A 647 13.51 15.86 -17.39
CA TYR A 647 12.87 17.04 -16.79
C TYR A 647 12.58 18.15 -17.81
N GLU A 648 13.59 18.60 -18.55
CA GLU A 648 13.45 19.66 -19.56
C GLU A 648 12.45 19.31 -20.66
N LYS A 649 12.37 18.02 -21.03
CA LYS A 649 11.42 17.53 -22.04
C LYS A 649 9.99 17.60 -21.52
N PHE A 650 9.77 17.23 -20.26
CA PHE A 650 8.47 17.32 -19.60
C PHE A 650 8.05 18.78 -19.43
N ALA A 651 8.94 19.63 -18.90
CA ALA A 651 8.67 21.04 -18.64
C ALA A 651 8.36 21.79 -19.94
N LYS A 652 9.04 21.44 -21.05
CA LYS A 652 8.75 22.01 -22.37
C LYS A 652 7.36 21.61 -22.86
N LEU A 653 6.97 20.35 -22.72
CA LEU A 653 5.65 19.88 -23.13
C LEU A 653 4.55 20.56 -22.32
N THR A 654 4.66 20.57 -21.00
CA THR A 654 3.70 21.22 -20.10
C THR A 654 3.53 22.70 -20.44
N ARG A 655 4.63 23.42 -20.70
CA ARG A 655 4.59 24.81 -21.19
C ARG A 655 3.83 24.96 -22.52
N GLN A 656 3.95 24.01 -23.44
CA GLN A 656 3.19 24.03 -24.70
C GLN A 656 1.70 23.75 -24.45
N GLU A 657 1.36 22.84 -23.54
CA GLU A 657 -0.02 22.47 -23.22
C GLU A 657 -0.78 23.61 -22.52
N GLU A 658 -0.11 24.35 -21.63
CA GLU A 658 -0.62 25.57 -21.02
C GLU A 658 -0.86 26.69 -22.05
N ASP A 659 0.11 26.88 -22.95
CA ASP A 659 0.01 27.85 -24.06
C ASP A 659 -1.19 27.50 -24.98
N TRP A 660 -1.51 26.22 -25.12
CA TRP A 660 -2.63 25.74 -25.94
C TRP A 660 -3.96 25.66 -25.19
N GLY A 661 -3.97 25.90 -23.87
CA GLY A 661 -5.16 25.82 -23.03
C GLY A 661 -5.66 24.40 -22.76
N LEU A 662 -4.83 23.40 -23.04
CA LEU A 662 -5.19 21.99 -22.87
C LEU A 662 -5.36 21.60 -21.39
N LEU A 663 -4.76 22.37 -20.48
CA LEU A 663 -4.75 22.09 -19.04
C LEU A 663 -5.73 22.97 -18.23
N ASP A 664 -6.56 23.79 -18.89
CA ASP A 664 -7.44 24.75 -18.22
C ASP A 664 -8.55 24.08 -17.38
N ASP A 665 -9.14 22.98 -17.86
CA ASP A 665 -10.18 22.23 -17.16
C ASP A 665 -9.67 20.85 -16.74
N TRP A 666 -9.00 20.82 -15.59
CA TRP A 666 -8.47 19.60 -14.98
C TRP A 666 -9.52 18.48 -14.82
N ARG A 667 -10.77 18.82 -14.47
CA ARG A 667 -11.81 17.81 -14.23
C ARG A 667 -12.13 17.08 -15.53
N SER A 668 -12.22 17.82 -16.62
CA SER A 668 -12.51 17.27 -17.94
C SER A 668 -11.41 16.37 -18.50
N ILE A 669 -10.13 16.64 -18.19
CA ILE A 669 -8.99 15.90 -18.77
C ILE A 669 -8.46 14.76 -17.91
N SER A 670 -8.97 14.62 -16.69
CA SER A 670 -8.45 13.66 -15.69
C SER A 670 -8.47 12.18 -16.12
N HIS A 671 -9.25 11.82 -17.15
CA HIS A 671 -9.37 10.46 -17.69
C HIS A 671 -9.19 10.44 -19.21
N ARG A 672 -8.84 9.27 -19.75
CA ARG A 672 -8.41 9.09 -21.15
C ARG A 672 -9.35 9.67 -22.19
N SER A 673 -10.65 9.37 -22.10
CA SER A 673 -11.66 9.86 -23.04
C SER A 673 -11.75 11.39 -23.04
N GLY A 674 -11.69 11.99 -21.84
CA GLY A 674 -11.70 13.43 -21.65
C GLY A 674 -10.46 14.11 -22.21
N TRP A 675 -9.28 13.53 -21.99
CA TRP A 675 -8.03 14.02 -22.59
C TRP A 675 -8.05 13.97 -24.12
N LEU A 676 -8.48 12.85 -24.71
CA LEU A 676 -8.59 12.70 -26.16
C LEU A 676 -9.60 13.69 -26.76
N LYS A 677 -10.73 13.91 -26.07
CA LYS A 677 -11.71 14.91 -26.45
C LYS A 677 -11.11 16.32 -26.40
N CYS A 678 -10.38 16.66 -25.33
CA CYS A 678 -9.72 17.97 -25.20
C CYS A 678 -8.73 18.22 -26.35
N LEU A 679 -7.91 17.23 -26.70
CA LEU A 679 -7.01 17.32 -27.86
C LEU A 679 -7.78 17.53 -29.17
N ALA A 680 -8.87 16.80 -29.39
CA ALA A 680 -9.72 16.97 -30.58
C ALA A 680 -10.37 18.36 -30.63
N ASP A 681 -10.91 18.84 -29.51
CA ASP A 681 -11.56 20.15 -29.38
C ASP A 681 -10.57 21.29 -29.64
N HIS A 682 -9.30 21.11 -29.28
CA HIS A 682 -8.21 22.06 -29.55
C HIS A 682 -7.44 21.77 -30.85
N CYS A 683 -7.94 20.88 -31.71
CA CYS A 683 -7.29 20.53 -32.98
C CYS A 683 -5.81 20.12 -32.82
N ALA A 684 -5.47 19.48 -31.71
CA ALA A 684 -4.12 19.11 -31.31
C ALA A 684 -3.88 17.60 -31.47
N THR A 685 -2.64 17.23 -31.79
CA THR A 685 -2.13 15.85 -31.69
C THR A 685 -0.74 15.86 -31.08
N LEU A 686 -0.44 14.81 -30.32
CA LEU A 686 0.89 14.59 -29.77
C LEU A 686 1.70 13.66 -30.68
N ASN A 687 2.94 14.03 -30.97
CA ASN A 687 3.94 13.15 -31.55
C ASN A 687 5.14 13.09 -30.61
N GLY A 688 5.18 12.05 -29.76
CA GLY A 688 6.02 12.09 -28.57
C GLY A 688 5.71 13.33 -27.73
N TYR A 689 6.73 14.06 -27.29
CA TYR A 689 6.59 15.23 -26.42
C TYR A 689 6.50 16.55 -27.20
N GLN A 690 5.82 16.54 -28.35
CA GLN A 690 5.60 17.72 -29.17
C GLN A 690 4.14 17.81 -29.59
N LEU A 691 3.55 18.98 -29.36
CA LEU A 691 2.22 19.30 -29.86
C LEU A 691 2.26 19.75 -31.31
N HIS A 692 1.36 19.18 -32.10
CA HIS A 692 1.14 19.54 -33.50
C HIS A 692 -0.34 19.85 -33.74
N TRP A 693 -0.62 20.72 -34.70
CA TRP A 693 -1.98 20.93 -35.17
C TRP A 693 -2.39 19.76 -36.06
N ARG A 694 -3.61 19.28 -35.87
CA ARG A 694 -4.26 18.31 -36.75
C ARG A 694 -4.25 18.80 -38.20
N LYS A 695 -3.87 17.92 -39.12
CA LYS A 695 -3.83 18.23 -40.57
C LYS A 695 -5.22 18.38 -41.18
N ASP A 696 -6.22 17.74 -40.57
CA ASP A 696 -7.62 17.69 -40.97
C ASP A 696 -8.51 18.71 -40.24
N ALA A 697 -7.93 19.63 -39.47
CA ALA A 697 -8.70 20.60 -38.70
C ALA A 697 -9.24 21.75 -39.54
N ASP A 698 -10.44 22.22 -39.17
CA ASP A 698 -11.11 23.36 -39.80
C ASP A 698 -10.21 24.62 -39.78
N PRO A 699 -9.93 25.26 -40.93
CA PRO A 699 -9.05 26.42 -41.02
C PRO A 699 -9.48 27.61 -40.17
N TYR A 700 -10.79 27.83 -40.00
CA TYR A 700 -11.31 28.93 -39.20
C TYR A 700 -11.08 28.67 -37.71
N LYS A 701 -11.42 27.47 -37.23
CA LYS A 701 -11.14 27.02 -35.85
C LYS A 701 -9.64 27.09 -35.51
N LEU A 702 -8.76 26.65 -36.42
CA LEU A 702 -7.31 26.76 -36.26
C LEU A 702 -6.84 28.21 -36.14
N LYS A 703 -7.42 29.15 -36.90
CA LYS A 703 -7.05 30.57 -36.83
C LYS A 703 -7.36 31.16 -35.45
N VAL A 704 -8.53 30.84 -34.89
CA VAL A 704 -8.95 31.27 -33.55
C VAL A 704 -8.02 30.70 -32.49
N LEU A 705 -7.77 29.39 -32.50
CA LEU A 705 -6.89 28.72 -31.53
C LEU A 705 -5.45 29.24 -31.59
N ARG A 706 -4.88 29.43 -32.78
CA ARG A 706 -3.54 30.04 -32.95
C ARG A 706 -3.47 31.48 -32.44
N SER A 707 -4.57 32.23 -32.51
CA SER A 707 -4.64 33.56 -31.93
C SER A 707 -4.64 33.50 -30.40
N ALA A 708 -5.40 32.56 -29.82
CA ALA A 708 -5.44 32.34 -28.38
C ALA A 708 -4.06 31.93 -27.83
N VAL A 709 -3.36 31.01 -28.52
CA VAL A 709 -1.99 30.60 -28.17
C VAL A 709 -1.03 31.78 -28.17
N ARG A 710 -1.04 32.62 -29.22
CA ARG A 710 -0.19 33.81 -29.31
C ARG A 710 -0.45 34.78 -28.17
N ASN A 711 -1.72 35.06 -27.87
CA ASN A 711 -2.10 35.92 -26.76
C ASN A 711 -1.61 35.38 -25.41
N ARG A 712 -1.66 34.07 -25.17
CA ARG A 712 -1.13 33.45 -23.94
C ARG A 712 0.39 33.57 -23.85
N GLN A 713 1.09 33.31 -24.95
CA GLN A 713 2.55 33.44 -25.03
C GLN A 713 3.02 34.88 -24.80
N GLU A 714 2.31 35.86 -25.36
CA GLU A 714 2.58 37.29 -25.13
C GLU A 714 2.32 37.69 -23.68
N LYS A 715 1.20 37.26 -23.10
CA LYS A 715 0.90 37.51 -21.68
C LYS A 715 2.00 36.96 -20.76
N ARG A 716 2.47 35.73 -21.01
CA ARG A 716 3.55 35.11 -20.23
C ARG A 716 4.89 35.83 -20.40
N ARG A 717 5.23 36.28 -21.62
CA ARG A 717 6.45 37.08 -21.85
C ARG A 717 6.42 38.41 -21.12
N ASN A 718 5.25 39.04 -21.03
CA ASN A 718 5.08 40.33 -20.37
C ASN A 718 4.96 40.21 -18.84
N HIS A 719 4.56 39.04 -18.32
CA HIS A 719 4.48 38.73 -16.89
C HIS A 719 5.11 37.35 -16.65
N PRO A 720 6.45 37.25 -16.66
CA PRO A 720 7.10 36.02 -16.24
C PRO A 720 6.69 35.76 -14.78
N ILE A 721 5.98 34.66 -14.55
CA ILE A 721 5.78 34.14 -13.20
C ILE A 721 7.19 33.83 -12.70
N ALA A 722 7.57 34.39 -11.55
CA ALA A 722 8.82 34.02 -10.90
C ALA A 722 8.78 32.50 -10.68
N ASP A 723 9.76 31.78 -11.21
CA ASP A 723 9.93 30.36 -10.90
C ASP A 723 9.94 30.19 -9.37
N PRO A 724 9.22 29.20 -8.81
CA PRO A 724 9.28 28.90 -7.39
C PRO A 724 10.68 28.48 -6.94
#